data_AF-A0A558GVJ9-F1
#
_entry.id   AF-A0A558GVJ9-F1
#
_cell.length_a   1.000
_cell.length_b   1.000
_cell.length_c   1.000
_cell.angle_alpha   90.00
_cell.angle_beta   90.00
_cell.angle_gamma   90.00
#
_symmetry.space_group_name_H-M   'P 1'
#
loop_
_entity.id
_entity.type
_entity.pdbx_description
1 polymer ?
#
loop_
_entity_poly.entity_id
_entity_poly.type
_entity_poly.pdbx_seq_one_letter_code
_entity_poly.pdbx_strand_id
1 'polypeptide(L)'
;MTRRAKDPLMAINSDTKPTTPEELPADDHPAATPAATHNAHAERPDESISVSPDETNPAVLDAEDGGVEPLPDAEEYEQIIEELRHAKTEQAVSARRNRKLTLDKVTFGITGAIAVAFVVWGFVGRDSLSETSKGALNWVMEYTGWLFMVLASLFVVFVLWLALGKFGNIPLGKDGEKPEFRTISWVAMMFAAGMGIGLMFYGVAEPLYHYISPPPGTVDGRTPAAIQTAMATSIFHWTLHPWAMYAVVGIAMAYGTYRLGRKQLVSAAFTSLFGIRMVEGPLGKFINILAIFATLFGTAASLGLGALQIGSGMTSNGWLGEVGTPVLVVIVAILTFCFVASAVSGISRGIQWLSNINMVLAVVLALIVFVAGPTLFILNLIPSAVGDYARDLAEMSSRTEAVGDDALRSWMTSWTIFYWAWWISWTPFVGMFIARISRGRTIRQFVTGVLLVPSIVSVIWFGIFGGAAFHVQQEADKAGTPGLVTMVNGAPSINFDGALFDLVKNLGMPGWLTGAVIVLAMVLVAIFFVTGADAASIVMGSLSSNGAEHPRRGVVIFWGSLTGAVAAVMLLAGGDEPSEALSGLQRVTIVAALPFIVVMLLLCFALVKDLRRDPLSLRRRLATSVVERAIRTGVEQHRGVQFDLVTRHDCAEKCPDSDCPGGTATGSIPVVGNPTPESRDK
;
A
#
# COMPACT_ATOMS: atom_id res chain seq x y z
N MET A 1 -15.28 -44.99 34.45
CA MET A 1 -16.52 -45.38 33.73
C MET A 1 -16.70 -44.38 32.59
N THR A 2 -17.06 -44.73 31.35
CA THR A 2 -17.41 -46.05 30.76
C THR A 2 -16.93 -46.13 29.29
N ARG A 3 -16.75 -47.36 28.78
CA ARG A 3 -16.03 -47.73 27.53
C ARG A 3 -16.83 -47.55 26.22
N ARG A 4 -16.05 -47.53 25.11
CA ARG A 4 -16.39 -47.96 23.72
C ARG A 4 -17.31 -47.03 22.90
N ALA A 5 -17.28 -47.05 21.56
CA ALA A 5 -16.64 -48.01 20.65
C ALA A 5 -15.76 -47.39 19.54
N LYS A 6 -14.89 -48.23 18.95
CA LYS A 6 -14.36 -48.10 17.57
C LYS A 6 -15.18 -49.06 16.67
N ASP A 7 -15.12 -48.91 15.34
CA ASP A 7 -14.52 -49.93 14.44
C ASP A 7 -14.56 -49.47 12.95
N PRO A 8 -13.84 -50.15 12.01
CA PRO A 8 -13.32 -49.50 10.79
C PRO A 8 -13.62 -50.26 9.47
N LEU A 9 -12.85 -49.92 8.43
CA LEU A 9 -12.58 -50.65 7.17
C LEU A 9 -13.70 -50.76 6.12
N MET A 10 -13.41 -50.24 4.91
CA MET A 10 -13.49 -51.07 3.70
C MET A 10 -12.49 -50.58 2.64
N ALA A 11 -11.84 -51.51 1.93
CA ALA A 11 -10.98 -51.25 0.79
C ALA A 11 -11.07 -52.44 -0.19
N ILE A 12 -11.28 -52.16 -1.48
CA ILE A 12 -11.26 -53.14 -2.59
C ILE A 12 -10.51 -52.46 -3.76
N ASN A 13 -9.91 -53.26 -4.63
CA ASN A 13 -8.78 -52.90 -5.50
C ASN A 13 -9.09 -53.13 -7.02
N SER A 14 -8.04 -53.02 -7.84
CA SER A 14 -7.85 -53.56 -9.20
C SER A 14 -8.56 -52.90 -10.41
N ASP A 15 -7.72 -52.27 -11.24
CA ASP A 15 -7.53 -52.50 -12.69
C ASP A 15 -8.67 -52.25 -13.71
N THR A 16 -8.39 -51.40 -14.71
CA THR A 16 -8.54 -51.76 -16.15
C THR A 16 -7.88 -50.75 -17.11
N LYS A 17 -7.07 -51.28 -18.03
CA LYS A 17 -6.53 -50.71 -19.30
C LYS A 17 -5.88 -51.89 -20.07
N PRO A 18 -5.52 -51.81 -21.36
CA PRO A 18 -5.72 -50.74 -22.36
C PRO A 18 -6.39 -51.25 -23.66
N THR A 19 -6.52 -50.38 -24.68
CA THR A 19 -6.33 -50.72 -26.11
C THR A 19 -6.04 -49.47 -26.95
N THR A 20 -5.17 -49.62 -27.95
CA THR A 20 -5.05 -48.82 -29.19
C THR A 20 -5.24 -49.79 -30.38
N PRO A 21 -5.37 -49.30 -31.63
CA PRO A 21 -4.18 -49.30 -32.50
C PRO A 21 -4.11 -48.16 -33.56
N GLU A 22 -2.86 -47.89 -34.02
CA GLU A 22 -2.38 -47.67 -35.42
C GLU A 22 -3.06 -46.64 -36.37
N GLU A 23 -2.39 -46.02 -37.37
CA GLU A 23 -1.02 -46.21 -37.93
C GLU A 23 -0.37 -44.89 -38.46
N LEU A 24 0.81 -44.98 -39.08
CA LEU A 24 1.74 -43.92 -39.57
C LEU A 24 1.69 -43.81 -41.14
N PRO A 25 2.60 -43.15 -41.93
CA PRO A 25 3.86 -42.43 -41.62
C PRO A 25 4.17 -41.12 -42.43
N ALA A 26 5.33 -40.49 -42.12
CA ALA A 26 6.30 -39.78 -42.99
C ALA A 26 5.90 -38.57 -43.89
N ASP A 27 6.76 -37.62 -44.30
CA ASP A 27 8.03 -36.94 -43.88
C ASP A 27 8.17 -35.70 -44.83
N ASP A 28 9.20 -34.84 -44.97
CA ASP A 28 10.60 -34.69 -44.50
C ASP A 28 11.00 -33.17 -44.51
N HIS A 29 12.27 -32.86 -44.21
CA HIS A 29 12.99 -31.57 -44.38
C HIS A 29 13.62 -31.42 -45.81
N PRO A 30 14.39 -30.36 -46.21
CA PRO A 30 14.95 -29.23 -45.44
C PRO A 30 14.83 -27.81 -46.07
N ALA A 31 15.59 -26.86 -45.51
CA ALA A 31 15.57 -25.41 -45.70
C ALA A 31 16.16 -24.83 -47.01
N ALA A 32 15.80 -23.56 -47.31
CA ALA A 32 16.70 -22.58 -47.96
C ALA A 32 16.25 -21.10 -47.75
N THR A 33 17.17 -20.25 -47.29
CA THR A 33 17.24 -18.79 -47.55
C THR A 33 18.23 -18.56 -48.73
N PRO A 34 18.35 -17.39 -49.40
CA PRO A 34 18.32 -16.03 -48.82
C PRO A 34 17.81 -14.89 -49.75
N ALA A 35 18.25 -13.65 -49.42
CA ALA A 35 18.46 -12.46 -50.26
C ALA A 35 17.42 -11.33 -50.18
N ALA A 36 17.93 -10.10 -50.33
CA ALA A 36 17.20 -8.84 -50.24
C ALA A 36 17.75 -7.82 -51.25
N THR A 37 16.92 -6.89 -51.72
CA THR A 37 17.32 -5.71 -52.50
C THR A 37 16.41 -4.51 -52.22
N HIS A 38 17.01 -3.35 -51.98
CA HIS A 38 16.34 -2.03 -51.99
C HIS A 38 16.42 -1.41 -53.40
N ASN A 39 15.42 -0.61 -53.79
CA ASN A 39 15.43 0.61 -54.67
C ASN A 39 14.06 0.82 -55.36
N ALA A 40 13.67 1.99 -55.92
CA ALA A 40 13.83 3.41 -55.55
C ALA A 40 13.05 4.35 -56.52
N HIS A 41 12.29 5.34 -55.98
CA HIS A 41 11.87 6.64 -56.60
C HIS A 41 10.90 6.72 -57.83
N ALA A 42 10.40 7.97 -58.05
CA ALA A 42 9.52 8.55 -59.12
C ALA A 42 8.00 8.22 -59.03
N GLU A 43 7.07 9.20 -58.88
CA GLU A 43 6.51 10.18 -59.87
C GLU A 43 5.77 9.51 -61.05
N ARG A 44 4.55 9.87 -61.50
CA ARG A 44 3.56 10.99 -61.34
C ARG A 44 2.22 10.56 -62.02
N PRO A 45 1.15 11.38 -62.19
CA PRO A 45 0.55 12.48 -61.42
C PRO A 45 -0.98 12.22 -61.18
N ASP A 46 -1.81 13.26 -61.01
CA ASP A 46 -3.27 13.22 -60.88
C ASP A 46 -4.04 12.65 -62.10
N GLU A 47 -5.17 11.99 -61.84
CA GLU A 47 -6.27 11.86 -62.81
C GLU A 47 -7.63 11.99 -62.11
N SER A 48 -8.39 13.03 -62.46
CA SER A 48 -9.67 13.37 -61.82
C SER A 48 -10.85 12.78 -62.58
N ILE A 49 -11.51 11.76 -62.03
CA ILE A 49 -12.74 11.20 -62.61
C ILE A 49 -13.95 12.02 -62.16
N SER A 50 -14.51 12.79 -63.09
CA SER A 50 -15.78 13.49 -62.92
C SER A 50 -16.97 12.53 -63.03
N VAL A 51 -17.99 12.73 -62.21
CA VAL A 51 -19.27 12.03 -62.29
C VAL A 51 -20.35 13.02 -62.73
N SER A 52 -21.02 12.75 -63.85
CA SER A 52 -22.11 13.57 -64.37
C SER A 52 -23.40 13.39 -63.56
N PRO A 53 -24.18 14.46 -63.31
CA PRO A 53 -25.39 14.38 -62.51
C PRO A 53 -26.66 14.26 -63.37
N ASP A 54 -26.97 13.07 -63.88
CA ASP A 54 -28.38 12.65 -64.06
C ASP A 54 -28.53 11.13 -64.26
N GLU A 55 -29.32 10.50 -63.38
CA GLU A 55 -30.31 9.45 -63.69
C GLU A 55 -30.93 8.98 -62.36
N THR A 56 -32.09 9.52 -62.03
CA THR A 56 -32.85 9.12 -60.84
C THR A 56 -33.74 7.92 -61.13
N ASN A 57 -33.40 6.76 -60.56
CA ASN A 57 -34.30 5.61 -60.54
C ASN A 57 -34.36 5.01 -59.11
N PRO A 58 -35.47 5.18 -58.37
CA PRO A 58 -35.61 4.64 -57.02
C PRO A 58 -35.87 3.13 -57.07
N ALA A 59 -34.78 2.35 -57.15
CA ALA A 59 -34.84 0.91 -56.92
C ALA A 59 -35.28 0.65 -55.47
N VAL A 60 -36.57 0.38 -55.30
CA VAL A 60 -37.12 -0.18 -54.06
C VAL A 60 -36.43 -1.53 -53.84
N LEU A 61 -35.65 -1.63 -52.76
CA LEU A 61 -35.19 -2.92 -52.26
C LEU A 61 -36.21 -3.38 -51.23
N ASP A 62 -36.94 -4.44 -51.57
CA ASP A 62 -37.98 -5.02 -50.74
C ASP A 62 -37.40 -5.56 -49.43
N ALA A 63 -38.19 -5.44 -48.36
CA ALA A 63 -37.79 -5.82 -47.01
C ALA A 63 -38.09 -7.30 -46.72
N GLU A 64 -37.39 -8.22 -47.40
CA GLU A 64 -37.50 -9.66 -47.10
C GLU A 64 -36.16 -10.42 -47.18
N ASP A 65 -35.97 -11.31 -46.21
CA ASP A 65 -34.91 -12.33 -46.05
C ASP A 65 -33.43 -11.95 -46.30
N GLY A 66 -33.05 -10.73 -45.92
CA GLY A 66 -31.66 -10.39 -45.63
C GLY A 66 -31.27 -10.84 -44.22
N GLY A 67 -30.75 -12.06 -44.07
CA GLY A 67 -30.21 -12.56 -42.80
C GLY A 67 -28.98 -11.75 -42.36
N VAL A 68 -29.19 -10.69 -41.58
CA VAL A 68 -28.13 -9.81 -41.07
C VAL A 68 -27.23 -10.63 -40.13
N GLU A 69 -26.04 -11.00 -40.60
CA GLU A 69 -24.96 -11.44 -39.70
C GLU A 69 -24.81 -10.39 -38.59
N PRO A 70 -24.80 -10.79 -37.31
CA PRO A 70 -24.54 -9.86 -36.23
C PRO A 70 -23.24 -9.11 -36.51
N LEU A 71 -23.31 -7.77 -36.60
CA LEU A 71 -22.12 -6.93 -36.74
C LEU A 71 -21.07 -7.42 -35.72
N PRO A 72 -19.77 -7.56 -36.08
CA PRO A 72 -18.80 -8.27 -35.22
C PRO A 72 -18.73 -7.82 -33.76
N ASP A 73 -19.09 -6.57 -33.47
CA ASP A 73 -19.10 -5.97 -32.13
C ASP A 73 -20.43 -6.18 -31.35
N ALA A 74 -21.41 -6.90 -31.92
CA ALA A 74 -22.69 -7.19 -31.28
C ALA A 74 -22.55 -8.10 -30.06
N GLU A 75 -21.66 -9.10 -30.13
CA GLU A 75 -21.35 -9.95 -28.98
C GLU A 75 -20.69 -9.15 -27.84
N GLU A 76 -19.75 -8.23 -28.12
CA GLU A 76 -19.15 -7.40 -27.06
C GLU A 76 -20.22 -6.53 -26.38
N TYR A 77 -21.19 -6.01 -27.14
CA TYR A 77 -22.29 -5.21 -26.59
C TYR A 77 -23.17 -6.02 -25.62
N GLU A 78 -23.58 -7.23 -25.97
CA GLU A 78 -24.36 -8.09 -25.07
C GLU A 78 -23.55 -8.50 -23.83
N GLN A 79 -22.27 -8.88 -24.03
CA GLN A 79 -21.34 -9.22 -22.94
C GLN A 79 -21.15 -8.04 -21.95
N ILE A 80 -21.01 -6.80 -22.43
CA ILE A 80 -20.91 -5.62 -21.55
C ILE A 80 -22.21 -5.40 -20.77
N ILE A 81 -23.38 -5.63 -21.37
CA ILE A 81 -24.68 -5.51 -20.68
C ILE A 81 -24.85 -6.63 -19.64
N GLU A 82 -24.41 -7.85 -19.92
CA GLU A 82 -24.45 -8.95 -18.94
C GLU A 82 -23.46 -8.71 -17.78
N GLU A 83 -22.22 -8.28 -18.04
CA GLU A 83 -21.28 -7.90 -16.97
C GLU A 83 -21.85 -6.77 -16.09
N LEU A 84 -22.52 -5.77 -16.69
CA LEU A 84 -23.21 -4.69 -15.96
C LEU A 84 -24.36 -5.21 -15.07
N ARG A 85 -25.16 -6.19 -15.54
CA ARG A 85 -26.22 -6.84 -14.74
C ARG A 85 -25.63 -7.67 -13.61
N HIS A 86 -24.57 -8.42 -13.88
CA HIS A 86 -23.88 -9.26 -12.91
C HIS A 86 -23.25 -8.42 -11.79
N ALA A 87 -22.49 -7.36 -12.13
CA ALA A 87 -21.85 -6.47 -11.18
C ALA A 87 -22.84 -5.78 -10.22
N LYS A 88 -23.98 -5.28 -10.75
CA LYS A 88 -25.08 -4.74 -9.93
C LYS A 88 -25.65 -5.80 -8.96
N THR A 89 -25.78 -7.04 -9.42
CA THR A 89 -26.34 -8.14 -8.62
C THR A 89 -25.39 -8.56 -7.49
N GLU A 90 -24.09 -8.70 -7.77
CA GLU A 90 -23.07 -8.99 -6.75
C GLU A 90 -23.00 -7.92 -5.66
N GLN A 91 -23.09 -6.64 -6.04
CA GLN A 91 -23.13 -5.50 -5.12
C GLN A 91 -24.34 -5.58 -4.18
N ALA A 92 -25.53 -5.84 -4.74
CA ALA A 92 -26.77 -5.95 -3.97
C ALA A 92 -26.80 -7.16 -3.02
N VAL A 93 -26.28 -8.31 -3.46
CA VAL A 93 -26.14 -9.53 -2.64
C VAL A 93 -25.14 -9.32 -1.51
N SER A 94 -23.98 -8.71 -1.80
CA SER A 94 -22.94 -8.42 -0.81
C SER A 94 -23.46 -7.52 0.31
N ALA A 95 -24.12 -6.41 -0.05
CA ALA A 95 -24.71 -5.48 0.92
C ALA A 95 -25.74 -6.14 1.86
N ARG A 96 -26.61 -7.01 1.34
CA ARG A 96 -27.63 -7.71 2.15
C ARG A 96 -27.04 -8.68 3.17
N ARG A 97 -25.86 -9.23 2.92
CA ARG A 97 -25.26 -10.32 3.72
C ARG A 97 -24.52 -9.84 4.98
N ASN A 98 -24.14 -8.57 5.06
CA ASN A 98 -23.29 -8.04 6.14
C ASN A 98 -24.03 -7.75 7.47
N ARG A 99 -25.31 -8.14 7.60
CA ARG A 99 -26.24 -7.68 8.66
C ARG A 99 -25.89 -8.12 10.10
N LYS A 100 -25.01 -9.11 10.30
CA LYS A 100 -24.46 -9.51 11.62
C LYS A 100 -23.01 -10.01 11.50
N LEU A 101 -22.04 -9.11 11.60
CA LEU A 101 -20.62 -9.47 11.65
C LEU A 101 -20.27 -10.00 13.06
N THR A 102 -19.56 -11.13 13.12
CA THR A 102 -19.26 -11.86 14.37
C THR A 102 -17.88 -12.52 14.30
N LEU A 103 -17.35 -12.93 15.47
CA LEU A 103 -16.06 -13.60 15.60
C LEU A 103 -16.00 -14.88 14.74
N ASP A 104 -15.09 -14.93 13.76
CA ASP A 104 -14.76 -16.18 13.08
C ASP A 104 -13.85 -17.01 13.99
N LYS A 105 -14.46 -17.97 14.69
CA LYS A 105 -13.77 -18.89 15.60
C LYS A 105 -12.58 -19.61 14.96
N VAL A 106 -12.60 -19.85 13.64
CA VAL A 106 -11.51 -20.53 12.93
C VAL A 106 -10.33 -19.59 12.73
N THR A 107 -10.55 -18.41 12.11
CA THR A 107 -9.51 -17.40 11.91
C THR A 107 -8.92 -16.91 13.24
N PHE A 108 -9.77 -16.63 14.24
CA PHE A 108 -9.33 -16.26 15.59
C PHE A 108 -8.56 -17.39 16.28
N GLY A 109 -9.10 -18.62 16.28
CA GLY A 109 -8.52 -19.75 17.00
C GLY A 109 -7.17 -20.19 16.45
N ILE A 110 -7.03 -20.30 15.12
CA ILE A 110 -5.77 -20.73 14.49
C ILE A 110 -4.68 -19.67 14.68
N THR A 111 -4.97 -18.41 14.34
CA THR A 111 -4.00 -17.31 14.48
C THR A 111 -3.60 -17.12 15.95
N GLY A 112 -4.58 -17.12 16.86
CA GLY A 112 -4.35 -16.95 18.29
C GLY A 112 -3.52 -18.10 18.89
N ALA A 113 -3.79 -19.35 18.52
CA ALA A 113 -3.03 -20.50 19.00
C ALA A 113 -1.57 -20.48 18.52
N ILE A 114 -1.33 -20.17 17.24
CA ILE A 114 0.04 -20.09 16.68
C ILE A 114 0.80 -18.88 17.26
N ALA A 115 0.16 -17.72 17.42
CA ALA A 115 0.78 -16.55 18.04
C ALA A 115 1.11 -16.77 19.53
N VAL A 116 0.24 -17.45 20.29
CA VAL A 116 0.54 -17.87 21.67
C VAL A 116 1.67 -18.90 21.69
N ALA A 117 1.71 -19.85 20.75
CA ALA A 117 2.80 -20.84 20.65
C ALA A 117 4.15 -20.17 20.36
N PHE A 118 4.20 -19.16 19.47
CA PHE A 118 5.39 -18.34 19.23
C PHE A 118 5.85 -17.63 20.52
N VAL A 119 4.93 -17.01 21.26
CA VAL A 119 5.24 -16.35 22.53
C VAL A 119 5.79 -17.33 23.57
N VAL A 120 5.19 -18.52 23.69
CA VAL A 120 5.68 -19.58 24.61
C VAL A 120 7.07 -20.07 24.19
N TRP A 121 7.30 -20.31 22.89
CA TRP A 121 8.62 -20.70 22.37
C TRP A 121 9.68 -19.64 22.68
N GLY A 122 9.37 -18.36 22.47
CA GLY A 122 10.28 -17.26 22.78
C GLY A 122 10.61 -17.08 24.26
N PHE A 123 9.68 -17.37 25.18
CA PHE A 123 9.97 -17.33 26.62
C PHE A 123 10.71 -18.58 27.13
N VAL A 124 10.46 -19.77 26.55
CA VAL A 124 10.99 -21.05 27.03
C VAL A 124 12.28 -21.49 26.31
N GLY A 125 12.50 -21.05 25.07
CA GLY A 125 13.61 -21.50 24.21
C GLY A 125 14.21 -20.36 23.39
N ARG A 126 14.65 -19.29 24.06
CA ARG A 126 15.23 -18.06 23.45
C ARG A 126 16.31 -18.36 22.41
N ASP A 127 17.28 -19.21 22.77
CA ASP A 127 18.44 -19.51 21.92
C ASP A 127 18.00 -20.20 20.63
N SER A 128 17.11 -21.20 20.76
CA SER A 128 16.47 -21.90 19.64
C SER A 128 15.67 -20.95 18.75
N LEU A 129 14.93 -20.00 19.32
CA LEU A 129 14.23 -18.97 18.54
C LEU A 129 15.22 -18.03 17.83
N SER A 130 16.30 -17.60 18.50
CA SER A 130 17.32 -16.70 17.95
C SER A 130 18.07 -17.36 16.78
N GLU A 131 18.50 -18.61 16.95
CA GLU A 131 19.16 -19.43 15.92
C GLU A 131 18.22 -19.72 14.74
N THR A 132 17.00 -20.19 15.01
CA THR A 132 16.02 -20.46 13.94
C THR A 132 15.67 -19.18 13.17
N SER A 133 15.58 -18.03 13.85
CA SER A 133 15.33 -16.74 13.20
C SER A 133 16.52 -16.25 12.38
N LYS A 134 17.77 -16.55 12.78
CA LYS A 134 18.98 -16.30 11.98
C LYS A 134 18.98 -17.17 10.72
N GLY A 135 18.76 -18.48 10.85
CA GLY A 135 18.69 -19.41 9.71
C GLY A 135 17.56 -19.08 8.73
N ALA A 136 16.37 -18.75 9.24
CA ALA A 136 15.24 -18.33 8.43
C ALA A 136 15.50 -16.99 7.71
N LEU A 137 16.11 -16.00 8.38
CA LEU A 137 16.50 -14.74 7.71
C LEU A 137 17.49 -14.99 6.57
N ASN A 138 18.53 -15.80 6.82
CA ASN A 138 19.55 -16.11 5.80
C ASN A 138 18.91 -16.72 4.54
N TRP A 139 17.98 -17.66 4.71
CA TRP A 139 17.23 -18.25 3.60
C TRP A 139 16.33 -17.23 2.89
N VAL A 140 15.61 -16.37 3.63
CA VAL A 140 14.76 -15.33 3.03
C VAL A 140 15.59 -14.36 2.19
N MET A 141 16.78 -13.97 2.65
CA MET A 141 17.71 -13.15 1.86
C MET A 141 18.17 -13.88 0.59
N GLU A 142 18.77 -15.07 0.75
CA GLU A 142 19.40 -15.86 -0.31
C GLU A 142 18.44 -16.17 -1.48
N TYR A 143 17.21 -16.57 -1.18
CA TYR A 143 16.25 -17.02 -2.21
C TYR A 143 15.22 -15.96 -2.60
N THR A 144 14.97 -14.96 -1.73
CA THR A 144 13.85 -14.01 -1.91
C THR A 144 14.15 -12.54 -1.63
N GLY A 145 15.38 -12.14 -1.30
CA GLY A 145 15.73 -10.72 -1.06
C GLY A 145 15.40 -9.82 -2.26
N TRP A 146 15.66 -10.32 -3.48
CA TRP A 146 15.28 -9.65 -4.73
C TRP A 146 13.76 -9.41 -4.88
N LEU A 147 12.92 -10.30 -4.31
CA LEU A 147 11.47 -10.23 -4.41
C LEU A 147 10.94 -8.99 -3.67
N PHE A 148 11.52 -8.66 -2.51
CA PHE A 148 11.19 -7.45 -1.77
C PHE A 148 11.51 -6.20 -2.59
N MET A 149 12.69 -6.12 -3.22
CA MET A 149 13.10 -4.98 -4.06
C MET A 149 12.18 -4.78 -5.28
N VAL A 150 11.97 -5.86 -6.05
CA VAL A 150 11.15 -5.80 -7.27
C VAL A 150 9.70 -5.48 -6.96
N LEU A 151 9.11 -6.10 -5.93
CA LEU A 151 7.71 -5.86 -5.59
C LEU A 151 7.48 -4.49 -4.94
N ALA A 152 8.40 -3.99 -4.10
CA ALA A 152 8.30 -2.64 -3.55
C ALA A 152 8.19 -1.58 -4.65
N SER A 153 9.08 -1.64 -5.65
CA SER A 153 9.07 -0.74 -6.80
C SER A 153 7.89 -0.99 -7.75
N LEU A 154 7.46 -2.25 -7.92
CA LEU A 154 6.23 -2.59 -8.66
C LEU A 154 5.00 -1.94 -8.04
N PHE A 155 4.87 -1.92 -6.71
CA PHE A 155 3.72 -1.29 -6.04
C PHE A 155 3.66 0.22 -6.31
N VAL A 156 4.80 0.93 -6.35
CA VAL A 156 4.89 2.34 -6.74
C VAL A 156 4.38 2.55 -8.17
N VAL A 157 4.93 1.82 -9.14
CA VAL A 157 4.53 1.90 -10.55
C VAL A 157 3.04 1.57 -10.72
N PHE A 158 2.54 0.56 -10.01
CA PHE A 158 1.16 0.09 -10.07
C PHE A 158 0.16 1.15 -9.58
N VAL A 159 0.37 1.79 -8.42
CA VAL A 159 -0.57 2.79 -7.90
C VAL A 159 -0.53 4.09 -8.71
N LEU A 160 0.64 4.48 -9.22
CA LEU A 160 0.77 5.60 -10.14
C LEU A 160 0.03 5.33 -11.47
N TRP A 161 0.17 4.13 -12.04
CA TRP A 161 -0.57 3.70 -13.22
C TRP A 161 -2.09 3.68 -13.00
N LEU A 162 -2.56 3.23 -11.83
CA LEU A 162 -3.99 3.30 -11.47
C LEU A 162 -4.49 4.76 -11.39
N ALA A 163 -3.71 5.66 -10.81
CA ALA A 163 -4.09 7.07 -10.59
C ALA A 163 -4.05 7.91 -11.87
N LEU A 164 -2.98 7.79 -12.65
CA LEU A 164 -2.80 8.51 -13.91
C LEU A 164 -3.71 7.93 -15.01
N GLY A 165 -3.86 6.61 -15.05
CA GLY A 165 -4.65 5.90 -16.04
C GLY A 165 -6.17 6.01 -15.87
N LYS A 166 -6.89 5.26 -16.72
CA LYS A 166 -8.37 5.30 -16.83
C LYS A 166 -9.14 4.98 -15.54
N PHE A 167 -8.53 4.27 -14.60
CA PHE A 167 -9.14 3.89 -13.32
C PHE A 167 -9.15 5.03 -12.29
N GLY A 168 -8.29 6.04 -12.44
CA GLY A 168 -8.14 7.14 -11.48
C GLY A 168 -9.39 8.00 -11.27
N ASN A 169 -10.36 7.94 -12.19
CA ASN A 169 -11.64 8.65 -12.08
C ASN A 169 -12.71 7.87 -11.27
N ILE A 170 -12.50 6.59 -10.95
CA ILE A 170 -13.47 5.76 -10.22
C ILE A 170 -13.56 6.25 -8.76
N PRO A 171 -14.77 6.48 -8.20
CA PRO A 171 -14.96 6.85 -6.80
C PRO A 171 -14.89 5.63 -5.89
N LEU A 172 -14.31 5.81 -4.70
CA LEU A 172 -14.28 4.85 -3.60
C LEU A 172 -15.58 4.95 -2.79
N GLY A 173 -16.69 4.65 -3.48
CA GLY A 173 -18.07 4.86 -3.03
C GLY A 173 -19.06 4.70 -4.19
N LYS A 174 -20.33 5.00 -3.96
CA LYS A 174 -21.37 5.03 -5.00
C LYS A 174 -21.11 6.13 -6.02
N ASP A 175 -21.74 6.03 -7.19
CA ASP A 175 -21.74 7.13 -8.17
C ASP A 175 -22.33 8.39 -7.51
N GLY A 176 -21.63 9.52 -7.63
CA GLY A 176 -22.04 10.80 -7.01
C GLY A 176 -21.83 10.91 -5.48
N GLU A 177 -21.31 9.88 -4.81
CA GLU A 177 -21.04 9.94 -3.36
C GLU A 177 -19.90 10.93 -3.05
N LYS A 178 -20.23 11.99 -2.31
CA LYS A 178 -19.25 13.02 -1.92
C LYS A 178 -18.32 12.50 -0.81
N PRO A 179 -17.07 13.01 -0.70
CA PRO A 179 -16.16 12.63 0.37
C PRO A 179 -16.76 12.82 1.77
N GLU A 180 -16.64 11.80 2.61
CA GLU A 180 -17.14 11.84 4.00
C GLU A 180 -16.38 12.91 4.82
N PHE A 181 -15.08 13.05 4.58
CA PHE A 181 -14.22 14.03 5.24
C PHE A 181 -13.77 15.16 4.30
N ARG A 182 -13.83 16.40 4.80
CA ARG A 182 -13.27 17.60 4.15
C ARG A 182 -11.78 17.40 3.89
N THR A 183 -11.25 17.93 2.79
CA THR A 183 -9.87 17.67 2.36
C THR A 183 -8.82 18.03 3.41
N ILE A 184 -8.97 19.15 4.12
CA ILE A 184 -8.04 19.55 5.20
C ILE A 184 -8.05 18.51 6.33
N SER A 185 -9.23 18.05 6.77
CA SER A 185 -9.37 17.02 7.81
C SER A 185 -8.79 15.67 7.37
N TRP A 186 -8.98 15.30 6.10
CA TRP A 186 -8.43 14.08 5.50
C TRP A 186 -6.90 14.10 5.43
N VAL A 187 -6.32 15.22 4.97
CA VAL A 187 -4.87 15.48 4.96
C VAL A 187 -4.30 15.43 6.39
N ALA A 188 -4.98 16.05 7.37
CA ALA A 188 -4.56 16.01 8.78
C ALA A 188 -4.59 14.60 9.38
N MET A 189 -5.58 13.77 9.03
CA MET A 189 -5.61 12.36 9.45
C MET A 189 -4.52 11.51 8.78
N MET A 190 -4.12 11.84 7.55
CA MET A 190 -2.95 11.21 6.91
C MET A 190 -1.64 11.63 7.56
N PHE A 191 -1.48 12.92 7.89
CA PHE A 191 -0.34 13.44 8.65
C PHE A 191 -0.20 12.72 10.01
N ALA A 192 -1.30 12.61 10.77
CA ALA A 192 -1.32 11.94 12.07
C ALA A 192 -1.07 10.42 12.01
N ALA A 193 -1.34 9.78 10.86
CA ALA A 193 -1.05 8.36 10.62
C ALA A 193 0.34 8.11 10.01
N GLY A 194 0.97 9.14 9.41
CA GLY A 194 2.33 9.08 8.89
C GLY A 194 3.42 9.33 9.93
N MET A 195 3.11 10.13 10.97
CA MET A 195 4.00 10.24 12.12
C MET A 195 3.85 9.05 13.06
N GLY A 196 4.98 8.56 13.58
CA GLY A 196 5.01 7.40 14.48
C GLY A 196 6.41 7.17 15.06
N ILE A 197 6.55 6.09 15.84
CA ILE A 197 7.81 5.69 16.49
C ILE A 197 8.96 5.60 15.49
N GLY A 198 8.69 5.15 14.26
CA GLY A 198 9.68 5.05 13.20
C GLY A 198 10.41 6.36 12.88
N LEU A 199 9.67 7.47 12.73
CA LEU A 199 10.26 8.80 12.51
C LEU A 199 11.07 9.26 13.73
N MET A 200 10.61 8.95 14.95
CA MET A 200 11.31 9.29 16.18
C MET A 200 12.64 8.51 16.34
N PHE A 201 12.66 7.24 15.95
CA PHE A 201 13.82 6.35 16.06
C PHE A 201 14.85 6.64 14.97
N TYR A 202 14.43 6.53 13.70
CA TYR A 202 15.34 6.59 12.56
C TYR A 202 15.58 8.01 12.02
N GLY A 203 14.74 9.00 12.37
CA GLY A 203 14.85 10.38 11.87
C GLY A 203 16.20 11.07 12.12
N VAL A 204 16.94 10.62 13.15
CA VAL A 204 18.35 10.98 13.38
C VAL A 204 19.28 9.85 12.97
N ALA A 205 18.99 8.62 13.41
CA ALA A 205 19.94 7.52 13.33
C ALA A 205 20.24 7.04 11.90
N GLU A 206 19.24 6.98 11.01
CA GLU A 206 19.41 6.52 9.62
C GLU A 206 20.23 7.50 8.75
N PRO A 207 19.88 8.80 8.65
CA PRO A 207 20.67 9.73 7.84
C PRO A 207 22.10 9.81 8.39
N LEU A 208 22.28 9.92 9.72
CA LEU A 208 23.60 9.96 10.33
C LEU A 208 24.41 8.67 10.05
N TYR A 209 23.77 7.50 10.10
CA TYR A 209 24.42 6.23 9.75
C TYR A 209 24.83 6.21 8.27
N HIS A 210 23.95 6.58 7.35
CA HIS A 210 24.30 6.64 5.93
C HIS A 210 25.28 7.76 5.57
N TYR A 211 25.51 8.75 6.45
CA TYR A 211 26.60 9.71 6.30
C TYR A 211 27.95 9.11 6.72
N ILE A 212 28.04 8.34 7.82
CA ILE A 212 29.30 7.70 8.24
C ILE A 212 29.62 6.40 7.49
N SER A 213 28.59 5.67 7.08
CA SER A 213 28.64 4.41 6.35
C SER A 213 27.55 4.43 5.26
N PRO A 214 27.86 5.09 4.12
CA PRO A 214 26.97 5.10 2.96
C PRO A 214 26.66 3.68 2.45
N PRO A 215 25.60 3.49 1.65
CA PRO A 215 25.30 2.20 1.03
C PRO A 215 26.53 1.68 0.25
N PRO A 216 26.96 0.42 0.43
CA PRO A 216 28.14 -0.11 -0.25
C PRO A 216 28.10 0.09 -1.76
N GLY A 217 29.24 0.51 -2.34
CA GLY A 217 29.37 0.83 -3.76
C GLY A 217 28.92 2.23 -4.19
N THR A 218 28.56 3.13 -3.26
CA THR A 218 28.13 4.51 -3.59
C THR A 218 29.24 5.56 -3.47
N VAL A 219 29.52 6.03 -2.25
CA VAL A 219 30.46 7.14 -1.95
C VAL A 219 31.19 6.90 -0.62
N ASP A 220 32.32 7.58 -0.43
CA ASP A 220 33.07 7.54 0.84
C ASP A 220 32.30 8.22 1.98
N GLY A 221 32.34 7.60 3.17
CA GLY A 221 31.72 8.12 4.38
C GLY A 221 32.34 9.43 4.88
N ARG A 222 31.56 10.21 5.63
CA ARG A 222 31.84 11.55 6.16
C ARG A 222 32.12 12.64 5.11
N THR A 223 31.97 12.36 3.82
CA THR A 223 32.16 13.34 2.74
C THR A 223 30.92 14.25 2.51
N PRO A 224 31.06 15.39 1.82
CA PRO A 224 29.91 16.18 1.36
C PRO A 224 28.96 15.41 0.43
N ALA A 225 29.48 14.44 -0.34
CA ALA A 225 28.66 13.57 -1.19
C ALA A 225 27.82 12.59 -0.37
N ALA A 226 28.38 12.04 0.72
CA ALA A 226 27.65 11.15 1.64
C ALA A 226 26.38 11.80 2.22
N ILE A 227 26.32 13.13 2.37
CA ILE A 227 25.10 13.82 2.82
C ILE A 227 23.97 13.70 1.78
N GLN A 228 24.28 13.83 0.49
CA GLN A 228 23.30 13.66 -0.59
C GLN A 228 22.80 12.22 -0.62
N THR A 229 23.72 11.25 -0.66
CA THR A 229 23.39 9.81 -0.68
C THR A 229 22.62 9.36 0.57
N ALA A 230 22.99 9.86 1.76
CA ALA A 230 22.29 9.56 3.01
C ALA A 230 20.85 10.07 3.01
N MET A 231 20.63 11.30 2.55
CA MET A 231 19.30 11.88 2.46
C MET A 231 18.46 11.23 1.36
N ALA A 232 19.03 10.94 0.19
CA ALA A 232 18.34 10.22 -0.89
C ALA A 232 17.89 8.82 -0.42
N THR A 233 18.77 8.10 0.28
CA THR A 233 18.49 6.77 0.85
C THR A 233 17.41 6.84 1.94
N SER A 234 17.50 7.80 2.86
CA SER A 234 16.48 8.01 3.90
C SER A 234 15.12 8.37 3.29
N ILE A 235 15.09 9.26 2.30
CA ILE A 235 13.84 9.62 1.60
C ILE A 235 13.27 8.40 0.85
N PHE A 236 14.11 7.56 0.25
CA PHE A 236 13.68 6.34 -0.45
C PHE A 236 12.97 5.34 0.47
N HIS A 237 13.47 5.08 1.67
CA HIS A 237 12.83 4.17 2.62
C HIS A 237 11.52 4.71 3.23
N TRP A 238 11.33 6.03 3.29
CA TRP A 238 10.23 6.68 4.04
C TRP A 238 9.21 7.47 3.18
N THR A 239 9.34 7.47 1.85
CA THR A 239 8.42 8.18 0.93
C THR A 239 7.65 7.24 -0.02
N LEU A 240 7.89 7.28 -1.34
CA LEU A 240 6.93 6.75 -2.32
C LEU A 240 6.66 5.24 -2.14
N HIS A 241 7.66 4.45 -1.76
CA HIS A 241 7.56 3.00 -1.60
C HIS A 241 6.62 2.54 -0.46
N PRO A 242 6.79 2.91 0.83
CA PRO A 242 5.83 2.57 1.87
C PRO A 242 4.42 3.05 1.55
N TRP A 243 4.29 4.31 1.09
CA TRP A 243 2.98 4.90 0.84
C TRP A 243 2.28 4.27 -0.38
N ALA A 244 3.03 3.74 -1.35
CA ALA A 244 2.48 2.88 -2.39
C ALA A 244 2.01 1.51 -1.88
N MET A 245 2.79 0.84 -1.02
CA MET A 245 2.39 -0.42 -0.38
C MET A 245 1.06 -0.26 0.39
N TYR A 246 0.94 0.82 1.17
CA TYR A 246 -0.31 1.18 1.86
C TYR A 246 -1.43 1.54 0.89
N ALA A 247 -1.13 2.20 -0.23
CA ALA A 247 -2.12 2.53 -1.25
C ALA A 247 -2.67 1.29 -1.98
N VAL A 248 -1.88 0.26 -2.26
CA VAL A 248 -2.36 -0.99 -2.88
C VAL A 248 -3.48 -1.63 -2.04
N VAL A 249 -3.20 -1.87 -0.75
CA VAL A 249 -4.17 -2.48 0.17
C VAL A 249 -5.33 -1.52 0.44
N GLY A 250 -5.04 -0.23 0.63
CA GLY A 250 -6.06 0.80 0.89
C GLY A 250 -7.06 0.99 -0.25
N ILE A 251 -6.62 1.01 -1.52
CA ILE A 251 -7.53 1.04 -2.68
C ILE A 251 -8.37 -0.24 -2.71
N ALA A 252 -7.74 -1.42 -2.56
CA ALA A 252 -8.45 -2.70 -2.63
C ALA A 252 -9.52 -2.82 -1.54
N MET A 253 -9.24 -2.38 -0.31
CA MET A 253 -10.20 -2.38 0.78
C MET A 253 -11.27 -1.30 0.63
N ALA A 254 -10.92 -0.07 0.19
CA ALA A 254 -11.88 1.00 -0.01
C ALA A 254 -12.84 0.70 -1.18
N TYR A 255 -12.32 0.18 -2.29
CA TYR A 255 -13.12 -0.25 -3.44
C TYR A 255 -13.98 -1.46 -3.07
N GLY A 256 -13.39 -2.52 -2.50
CA GLY A 256 -14.13 -3.71 -2.08
C GLY A 256 -15.27 -3.39 -1.09
N THR A 257 -15.03 -2.51 -0.13
CA THR A 257 -16.04 -2.14 0.91
C THR A 257 -17.05 -1.12 0.38
N TYR A 258 -16.61 0.05 -0.10
CA TYR A 258 -17.49 1.19 -0.38
C TYR A 258 -18.03 1.21 -1.81
N ARG A 259 -17.30 0.66 -2.79
CA ARG A 259 -17.82 0.48 -4.15
C ARG A 259 -18.68 -0.78 -4.24
N LEU A 260 -18.13 -1.93 -3.83
CA LEU A 260 -18.75 -3.24 -4.08
C LEU A 260 -19.56 -3.80 -2.89
N GLY A 261 -19.58 -3.15 -1.72
CA GLY A 261 -20.39 -3.58 -0.58
C GLY A 261 -19.91 -4.88 0.08
N ARG A 262 -18.67 -5.32 -0.17
CA ARG A 262 -18.09 -6.52 0.44
C ARG A 262 -17.71 -6.26 1.91
N LYS A 263 -17.47 -7.33 2.68
CA LYS A 263 -16.94 -7.23 4.05
C LYS A 263 -15.58 -6.53 4.05
N GLN A 264 -15.26 -5.77 5.10
CA GLN A 264 -13.96 -5.13 5.28
C GLN A 264 -12.88 -6.14 5.75
N LEU A 265 -12.55 -7.08 4.86
CA LEU A 265 -11.56 -8.15 5.04
C LEU A 265 -10.56 -8.11 3.89
N VAL A 266 -9.29 -8.45 4.15
CA VAL A 266 -8.28 -8.56 3.09
C VAL A 266 -8.67 -9.64 2.08
N SER A 267 -9.22 -10.77 2.54
CA SER A 267 -9.71 -11.83 1.63
C SER A 267 -10.80 -11.36 0.66
N ALA A 268 -11.64 -10.41 1.05
CA ALA A 268 -12.79 -9.98 0.25
C ALA A 268 -12.38 -9.28 -1.06
N ALA A 269 -11.19 -8.71 -1.13
CA ALA A 269 -10.65 -8.15 -2.37
C ALA A 269 -10.33 -9.23 -3.43
N PHE A 270 -10.07 -10.48 -3.04
CA PHE A 270 -9.76 -11.59 -3.96
C PHE A 270 -11.00 -12.25 -4.58
N THR A 271 -12.20 -11.71 -4.33
CA THR A 271 -13.47 -12.27 -4.85
C THR A 271 -13.48 -12.33 -6.37
N SER A 272 -12.90 -11.35 -7.06
CA SER A 272 -12.75 -11.34 -8.52
C SER A 272 -11.87 -12.48 -9.05
N LEU A 273 -10.87 -12.90 -8.27
CA LEU A 273 -9.86 -13.87 -8.68
C LEU A 273 -10.30 -15.31 -8.40
N PHE A 274 -10.77 -15.60 -7.17
CA PHE A 274 -11.11 -16.96 -6.72
C PHE A 274 -12.60 -17.22 -6.52
N GLY A 275 -13.46 -16.21 -6.70
CA GLY A 275 -14.90 -16.32 -6.47
C GLY A 275 -15.31 -16.33 -4.99
N ILE A 276 -16.57 -15.98 -4.73
CA ILE A 276 -17.07 -15.77 -3.36
C ILE A 276 -16.99 -17.02 -2.47
N ARG A 277 -17.13 -18.22 -3.05
CA ARG A 277 -17.09 -19.51 -2.33
C ARG A 277 -15.71 -19.77 -1.70
N MET A 278 -14.62 -19.50 -2.43
CA MET A 278 -13.26 -19.70 -1.93
C MET A 278 -12.85 -18.62 -0.92
N VAL A 279 -13.36 -17.39 -1.12
CA VAL A 279 -13.06 -16.21 -0.29
C VAL A 279 -13.78 -16.18 1.07
N GLU A 280 -14.86 -16.94 1.23
CA GLU A 280 -15.43 -17.26 2.56
C GLU A 280 -15.03 -18.67 3.07
N GLY A 281 -14.52 -19.52 2.19
CA GLY A 281 -13.95 -20.82 2.50
C GLY A 281 -12.52 -20.76 3.06
N PRO A 282 -11.80 -21.91 3.07
CA PRO A 282 -10.47 -22.02 3.68
C PRO A 282 -9.44 -21.02 3.15
N LEU A 283 -9.42 -20.76 1.83
CA LEU A 283 -8.47 -19.84 1.20
C LEU A 283 -8.63 -18.41 1.72
N GLY A 284 -9.86 -17.91 1.83
CA GLY A 284 -10.10 -16.58 2.39
C GLY A 284 -9.75 -16.48 3.88
N LYS A 285 -9.95 -17.56 4.64
CA LYS A 285 -9.49 -17.61 6.04
C LYS A 285 -7.96 -17.58 6.13
N PHE A 286 -7.26 -18.35 5.31
CA PHE A 286 -5.79 -18.33 5.22
C PHE A 286 -5.24 -16.92 4.91
N ILE A 287 -5.83 -16.21 3.93
CA ILE A 287 -5.45 -14.82 3.61
C ILE A 287 -5.66 -13.88 4.82
N ASN A 288 -6.77 -14.02 5.56
CA ASN A 288 -7.02 -13.20 6.75
C ASN A 288 -6.12 -13.59 7.94
N ILE A 289 -5.74 -14.87 8.08
CA ILE A 289 -4.74 -15.34 9.05
C ILE A 289 -3.39 -14.67 8.77
N LEU A 290 -2.92 -14.68 7.52
CA LEU A 290 -1.70 -13.99 7.11
C LEU A 290 -1.77 -12.47 7.35
N ALA A 291 -2.91 -11.84 7.06
CA ALA A 291 -3.11 -10.40 7.32
C ALA A 291 -3.04 -10.03 8.82
N ILE A 292 -3.54 -10.90 9.70
CA ILE A 292 -3.41 -10.70 11.15
C ILE A 292 -1.96 -10.93 11.60
N PHE A 293 -1.25 -11.94 11.07
CA PHE A 293 0.17 -12.15 11.39
C PHE A 293 1.07 -11.00 10.95
N ALA A 294 0.88 -10.51 9.71
CA ALA A 294 1.53 -9.31 9.21
C ALA A 294 1.33 -8.13 10.18
N THR A 295 0.07 -7.85 10.55
CA THR A 295 -0.27 -6.78 11.50
C THR A 295 0.38 -7.00 12.87
N LEU A 296 0.37 -8.22 13.40
CA LEU A 296 0.88 -8.58 14.73
C LEU A 296 2.39 -8.35 14.82
N PHE A 297 3.17 -8.97 13.94
CA PHE A 297 4.63 -8.85 13.95
C PHE A 297 5.09 -7.43 13.56
N GLY A 298 4.42 -6.80 12.59
CA GLY A 298 4.71 -5.43 12.18
C GLY A 298 4.44 -4.40 13.28
N THR A 299 3.36 -4.56 14.04
CA THR A 299 3.09 -3.69 15.19
C THR A 299 4.09 -3.98 16.31
N ALA A 300 4.35 -5.26 16.61
CA ALA A 300 5.31 -5.65 17.63
C ALA A 300 6.74 -5.12 17.37
N ALA A 301 7.16 -5.05 16.10
CA ALA A 301 8.40 -4.37 15.69
C ALA A 301 8.40 -2.90 16.13
N SER A 302 7.37 -2.13 15.77
CA SER A 302 7.25 -0.72 16.14
C SER A 302 7.18 -0.51 17.67
N LEU A 303 6.54 -1.42 18.41
CA LEU A 303 6.51 -1.38 19.88
C LEU A 303 7.89 -1.66 20.49
N GLY A 304 8.66 -2.60 19.93
CA GLY A 304 10.03 -2.89 20.36
C GLY A 304 10.98 -1.69 20.18
N LEU A 305 10.92 -1.03 19.02
CA LEU A 305 11.64 0.23 18.78
C LEU A 305 11.27 1.32 19.79
N GLY A 306 9.98 1.41 20.14
CA GLY A 306 9.50 2.38 21.14
C GLY A 306 10.01 2.10 22.55
N ALA A 307 10.09 0.82 22.94
CA ALA A 307 10.65 0.41 24.23
C ALA A 307 12.17 0.66 24.32
N LEU A 308 12.90 0.34 23.25
CA LEU A 308 14.33 0.69 23.10
C LEU A 308 14.54 2.20 23.29
N GLN A 309 13.82 3.03 22.54
CA GLN A 309 13.97 4.49 22.61
C GLN A 309 13.54 5.09 23.96
N ILE A 310 12.51 4.56 24.62
CA ILE A 310 12.15 4.98 25.98
C ILE A 310 13.23 4.56 26.99
N GLY A 311 13.81 3.36 26.84
CA GLY A 311 14.96 2.92 27.64
C GLY A 311 16.15 3.88 27.54
N SER A 312 16.59 4.15 26.31
CA SER A 312 17.71 5.08 26.02
C SER A 312 17.44 6.50 26.49
N GLY A 313 16.17 6.96 26.44
CA GLY A 313 15.75 8.25 26.98
C GLY A 313 15.90 8.34 28.51
N MET A 314 15.60 7.27 29.24
CA MET A 314 15.75 7.22 30.70
C MET A 314 17.23 7.21 31.11
N THR A 315 18.08 6.45 30.42
CA THR A 315 19.55 6.51 30.61
C THR A 315 20.08 7.89 30.24
N SER A 316 19.63 8.47 29.13
CA SER A 316 20.04 9.81 28.65
C SER A 316 19.67 10.95 29.59
N ASN A 317 18.63 10.78 30.42
CA ASN A 317 18.22 11.75 31.43
C ASN A 317 18.74 11.42 32.84
N GLY A 318 19.63 10.43 32.97
CA GLY A 318 20.24 10.01 34.24
C GLY A 318 19.28 9.34 35.23
N TRP A 319 18.13 8.82 34.79
CA TRP A 319 17.14 8.15 35.65
C TRP A 319 17.50 6.69 35.93
N LEU A 320 18.22 6.06 35.01
CA LEU A 320 18.72 4.68 35.08
C LEU A 320 20.16 4.62 34.57
N GLY A 321 20.87 3.54 34.87
CA GLY A 321 22.12 3.19 34.22
C GLY A 321 21.89 2.58 32.83
N GLU A 322 22.74 1.63 32.44
CA GLU A 322 22.56 0.86 31.21
C GLU A 322 21.29 -0.01 31.30
N VAL A 323 20.46 0.03 30.25
CA VAL A 323 19.13 -0.59 30.19
C VAL A 323 19.19 -1.85 29.33
N GLY A 324 19.54 -2.99 29.92
CA GLY A 324 19.54 -4.29 29.24
C GLY A 324 18.14 -4.81 28.88
N THR A 325 18.07 -5.82 28.00
CA THR A 325 16.80 -6.37 27.45
C THR A 325 15.72 -6.70 28.50
N PRO A 326 16.03 -7.25 29.70
CA PRO A 326 15.02 -7.49 30.73
C PRO A 326 14.26 -6.23 31.18
N VAL A 327 14.90 -5.05 31.17
CA VAL A 327 14.25 -3.77 31.51
C VAL A 327 13.39 -3.28 30.34
N LEU A 328 13.83 -3.49 29.10
CA LEU A 328 13.02 -3.21 27.90
C LEU A 328 11.72 -4.02 27.90
N VAL A 329 11.77 -5.29 28.31
CA VAL A 329 10.57 -6.14 28.49
C VAL A 329 9.62 -5.59 29.55
N VAL A 330 10.14 -5.00 30.64
CA VAL A 330 9.32 -4.32 31.66
C VAL A 330 8.68 -3.04 31.10
N ILE A 331 9.40 -2.25 30.30
CA ILE A 331 8.83 -1.07 29.60
C ILE A 331 7.69 -1.50 28.68
N VAL A 332 7.89 -2.54 27.85
CA VAL A 332 6.85 -3.13 26.98
C VAL A 332 5.64 -3.57 27.82
N ALA A 333 5.85 -4.25 28.94
CA ALA A 333 4.78 -4.74 29.80
C ALA A 333 3.95 -3.59 30.42
N ILE A 334 4.62 -2.53 30.91
CA ILE A 334 3.96 -1.34 31.48
C ILE A 334 3.13 -0.62 30.41
N LEU A 335 3.71 -0.33 29.25
CA LEU A 335 3.01 0.36 28.16
C LEU A 335 1.87 -0.49 27.58
N THR A 336 2.05 -1.82 27.53
CA THR A 336 0.98 -2.76 27.16
C THR A 336 -0.16 -2.72 28.18
N PHE A 337 0.12 -2.72 29.48
CA PHE A 337 -0.90 -2.57 30.52
C PHE A 337 -1.64 -1.22 30.41
N CYS A 338 -0.94 -0.12 30.13
CA CYS A 338 -1.55 1.19 29.90
C CYS A 338 -2.52 1.19 28.71
N PHE A 339 -2.16 0.58 27.57
CA PHE A 339 -3.08 0.44 26.44
C PHE A 339 -4.26 -0.49 26.80
N VAL A 340 -4.04 -1.64 27.46
CA VAL A 340 -5.13 -2.56 27.85
C VAL A 340 -6.13 -1.87 28.77
N ALA A 341 -5.67 -1.09 29.75
CA ALA A 341 -6.53 -0.29 30.63
C ALA A 341 -7.37 0.73 29.83
N SER A 342 -6.77 1.40 28.84
CA SER A 342 -7.47 2.29 27.91
C SER A 342 -8.56 1.55 27.13
N ALA A 343 -8.24 0.42 26.49
CA ALA A 343 -9.16 -0.39 25.71
C ALA A 343 -10.31 -0.99 26.55
N VAL A 344 -10.04 -1.38 27.80
CA VAL A 344 -11.07 -1.81 28.78
C VAL A 344 -12.00 -0.66 29.13
N SER A 345 -11.45 0.51 29.49
CA SER A 345 -12.21 1.69 29.90
C SER A 345 -13.18 2.19 28.82
N GLY A 346 -12.83 2.01 27.54
CA GLY A 346 -13.66 2.38 26.41
C GLY A 346 -13.73 3.89 26.15
N ILE A 347 -12.74 4.65 26.64
CA ILE A 347 -12.66 6.10 26.47
C ILE A 347 -12.17 6.41 25.03
N SER A 348 -13.05 6.20 24.04
CA SER A 348 -12.77 6.46 22.62
C SER A 348 -12.34 7.91 22.34
N ARG A 349 -12.89 8.87 23.08
CA ARG A 349 -12.46 10.28 23.08
C ARG A 349 -11.01 10.46 23.56
N GLY A 350 -10.52 9.58 24.43
CA GLY A 350 -9.18 9.63 25.02
C GLY A 350 -8.11 9.27 23.99
N ILE A 351 -8.31 8.20 23.23
CA ILE A 351 -7.42 7.81 22.12
C ILE A 351 -7.32 8.93 21.06
N GLN A 352 -8.45 9.55 20.71
CA GLN A 352 -8.48 10.70 19.80
C GLN A 352 -7.74 11.93 20.38
N TRP A 353 -7.91 12.21 21.68
CA TRP A 353 -7.22 13.32 22.36
C TRP A 353 -5.71 13.08 22.47
N LEU A 354 -5.28 11.86 22.81
CA LEU A 354 -3.87 11.44 22.80
C LEU A 354 -3.24 11.61 21.41
N SER A 355 -3.90 11.14 20.35
CA SER A 355 -3.41 11.28 18.96
C SER A 355 -3.26 12.76 18.56
N ASN A 356 -4.27 13.60 18.87
CA ASN A 356 -4.20 15.05 18.62
C ASN A 356 -3.09 15.73 19.42
N ILE A 357 -2.86 15.34 20.68
CA ILE A 357 -1.72 15.82 21.48
C ILE A 357 -0.41 15.41 20.82
N ASN A 358 -0.25 14.15 20.43
CA ASN A 358 1.01 13.65 19.88
C ASN A 358 1.40 14.37 18.59
N MET A 359 0.41 14.70 17.77
CA MET A 359 0.59 15.54 16.59
C MET A 359 1.19 16.92 16.94
N VAL A 360 0.71 17.56 18.01
CA VAL A 360 1.24 18.84 18.50
C VAL A 360 2.62 18.67 19.13
N LEU A 361 2.85 17.63 19.95
CA LEU A 361 4.14 17.38 20.60
C LEU A 361 5.25 17.13 19.56
N ALA A 362 4.96 16.40 18.49
CA ALA A 362 5.91 16.15 17.39
C ALA A 362 6.24 17.43 16.60
N VAL A 363 5.24 18.29 16.33
CA VAL A 363 5.49 19.60 15.70
C VAL A 363 6.31 20.52 16.63
N VAL A 364 6.02 20.53 17.93
CA VAL A 364 6.81 21.29 18.92
C VAL A 364 8.25 20.78 18.99
N LEU A 365 8.47 19.47 19.02
CA LEU A 365 9.82 18.88 19.02
C LEU A 365 10.59 19.23 17.74
N ALA A 366 9.96 19.10 16.57
CA ALA A 366 10.57 19.45 15.29
C ALA A 366 10.91 20.95 15.21
N LEU A 367 10.05 21.84 15.73
CA LEU A 367 10.33 23.28 15.80
C LEU A 367 11.50 23.60 16.75
N ILE A 368 11.60 22.92 17.89
CA ILE A 368 12.74 23.08 18.82
C ILE A 368 14.05 22.69 18.13
N VAL A 369 14.10 21.53 17.46
CA VAL A 369 15.32 21.07 16.76
C VAL A 369 15.63 21.94 15.54
N PHE A 370 14.63 22.48 14.84
CA PHE A 370 14.83 23.39 13.70
C PHE A 370 15.39 24.77 14.10
N VAL A 371 15.04 25.27 15.30
CA VAL A 371 15.46 26.59 15.81
C VAL A 371 16.75 26.52 16.65
N ALA A 372 16.97 25.43 17.39
CA ALA A 372 18.23 25.20 18.12
C ALA A 372 19.32 24.60 17.22
N GLY A 373 18.94 23.91 16.16
CA GLY A 373 19.83 23.39 15.12
C GLY A 373 20.14 24.40 14.00
N PRO A 374 20.86 23.97 12.95
CA PRO A 374 21.38 24.83 11.90
C PRO A 374 20.29 25.21 10.88
N THR A 375 19.40 26.12 11.24
CA THR A 375 18.19 26.46 10.47
C THR A 375 18.44 26.69 8.97
N LEU A 376 19.51 27.43 8.62
CA LEU A 376 19.88 27.70 7.22
C LEU A 376 20.41 26.46 6.48
N PHE A 377 21.11 25.56 7.16
CA PHE A 377 21.58 24.30 6.56
C PHE A 377 20.38 23.38 6.28
N ILE A 378 19.45 23.26 7.23
CA ILE A 378 18.22 22.47 7.08
C ILE A 378 17.38 22.98 5.89
N LEU A 379 17.21 24.30 5.77
CA LEU A 379 16.47 24.91 4.66
C LEU A 379 17.12 24.70 3.28
N ASN A 380 18.45 24.62 3.22
CA ASN A 380 19.18 24.29 1.99
C ASN A 380 19.21 22.78 1.69
N LEU A 381 19.21 21.94 2.74
CA LEU A 381 19.27 20.48 2.62
C LEU A 381 17.98 19.90 2.04
N ILE A 382 16.81 20.38 2.47
CA ILE A 382 15.49 19.89 2.02
C ILE A 382 15.34 19.88 0.48
N PRO A 383 15.58 20.99 -0.26
CA PRO A 383 15.46 20.99 -1.71
C PRO A 383 16.55 20.18 -2.42
N SER A 384 17.78 20.10 -1.87
CA SER A 384 18.82 19.20 -2.38
C SER A 384 18.33 17.76 -2.28
N ALA A 385 17.96 17.32 -1.09
CA ALA A 385 17.56 15.95 -0.78
C ALA A 385 16.39 15.43 -1.64
N VAL A 386 15.45 16.30 -2.04
CA VAL A 386 14.38 15.95 -3.00
C VAL A 386 14.92 15.75 -4.42
N GLY A 387 15.86 16.59 -4.87
CA GLY A 387 16.55 16.44 -6.15
C GLY A 387 17.50 15.24 -6.20
N ASP A 388 18.22 15.00 -5.11
CA ASP A 388 19.09 13.85 -4.90
C ASP A 388 18.28 12.55 -4.94
N TYR A 389 17.18 12.47 -4.17
CA TYR A 389 16.23 11.35 -4.24
C TYR A 389 15.69 11.12 -5.66
N ALA A 390 15.29 12.18 -6.37
CA ALA A 390 14.73 12.06 -7.72
C ALA A 390 15.76 11.59 -8.77
N ARG A 391 17.04 11.91 -8.58
CA ARG A 391 18.16 11.41 -9.39
C ARG A 391 18.42 9.93 -9.13
N ASP A 392 18.57 9.58 -7.86
CA ASP A 392 19.14 8.30 -7.43
C ASP A 392 18.08 7.18 -7.36
N LEU A 393 16.78 7.52 -7.45
CA LEU A 393 15.62 6.63 -7.34
C LEU A 393 15.73 5.33 -8.16
N ALA A 394 16.19 5.42 -9.41
CA ALA A 394 16.28 4.26 -10.30
C ALA A 394 17.39 3.27 -9.88
N GLU A 395 18.51 3.79 -9.37
CA GLU A 395 19.61 2.97 -8.86
C GLU A 395 19.21 2.30 -7.53
N MET A 396 18.67 3.08 -6.58
CA MET A 396 18.18 2.54 -5.31
C MET A 396 17.08 1.49 -5.49
N SER A 397 16.23 1.65 -6.51
CA SER A 397 15.17 0.69 -6.85
C SER A 397 15.68 -0.62 -7.49
N SER A 398 16.90 -0.64 -8.02
CA SER A 398 17.50 -1.79 -8.75
C SER A 398 18.66 -2.47 -8.01
N ARG A 399 19.18 -1.83 -6.96
CA ARG A 399 20.19 -2.37 -6.03
C ARG A 399 19.79 -3.75 -5.49
N THR A 400 20.59 -4.77 -5.78
CA THR A 400 20.37 -6.18 -5.41
C THR A 400 21.71 -6.89 -5.20
N GLU A 401 21.69 -8.05 -4.53
CA GLU A 401 22.89 -8.87 -4.27
C GLU A 401 23.65 -9.29 -5.56
N ALA A 402 22.98 -9.28 -6.73
CA ALA A 402 23.58 -9.60 -8.02
C ALA A 402 24.68 -8.62 -8.51
N VAL A 403 24.82 -7.46 -7.87
CA VAL A 403 25.82 -6.43 -8.19
C VAL A 403 26.66 -6.01 -6.98
N GLY A 404 26.69 -6.82 -5.92
CA GLY A 404 27.41 -6.48 -4.68
C GLY A 404 28.11 -7.66 -4.01
N ASP A 405 28.69 -7.35 -2.87
CA ASP A 405 29.41 -8.25 -1.98
C ASP A 405 28.57 -8.58 -0.72
N ASP A 406 29.15 -9.35 0.20
CA ASP A 406 28.54 -9.66 1.49
C ASP A 406 28.23 -8.40 2.33
N ALA A 407 28.98 -7.31 2.13
CA ALA A 407 28.71 -6.03 2.78
C ALA A 407 27.43 -5.37 2.23
N LEU A 408 27.22 -5.36 0.91
CA LEU A 408 25.96 -4.91 0.31
C LEU A 408 24.79 -5.77 0.79
N ARG A 409 24.95 -7.10 0.81
CA ARG A 409 23.92 -8.03 1.33
C ARG A 409 23.55 -7.73 2.77
N SER A 410 24.55 -7.58 3.66
CA SER A 410 24.36 -7.25 5.07
C SER A 410 23.67 -5.88 5.26
N TRP A 411 24.08 -4.89 4.47
CA TRP A 411 23.46 -3.56 4.45
C TRP A 411 22.00 -3.62 3.99
N MET A 412 21.71 -4.29 2.87
CA MET A 412 20.35 -4.45 2.35
C MET A 412 19.44 -5.20 3.33
N THR A 413 19.97 -6.21 4.03
CA THR A 413 19.25 -6.96 5.08
C THR A 413 18.83 -6.03 6.22
N SER A 414 19.77 -5.21 6.70
CA SER A 414 19.60 -4.35 7.88
C SER A 414 18.77 -3.10 7.61
N TRP A 415 18.74 -2.64 6.35
CA TRP A 415 18.07 -1.41 5.93
C TRP A 415 16.90 -1.68 4.98
N THR A 416 17.15 -1.78 3.67
CA THR A 416 16.10 -1.71 2.65
C THR A 416 15.09 -2.86 2.71
N ILE A 417 15.55 -4.10 2.91
CA ILE A 417 14.67 -5.27 2.99
C ILE A 417 13.98 -5.36 4.36
N PHE A 418 14.64 -4.93 5.45
CA PHE A 418 13.95 -4.70 6.72
C PHE A 418 12.80 -3.70 6.57
N TYR A 419 13.02 -2.55 5.93
CA TYR A 419 11.97 -1.56 5.70
C TYR A 419 10.85 -2.09 4.82
N TRP A 420 11.14 -2.74 3.70
CA TRP A 420 10.10 -3.35 2.88
C TRP A 420 9.29 -4.36 3.67
N ALA A 421 9.93 -5.27 4.41
CA ALA A 421 9.21 -6.21 5.28
C ALA A 421 8.33 -5.52 6.33
N TRP A 422 8.86 -4.52 7.03
CA TRP A 422 8.12 -3.76 8.05
C TRP A 422 6.91 -3.05 7.45
N TRP A 423 7.06 -2.37 6.33
CA TRP A 423 5.98 -1.68 5.62
C TRP A 423 4.93 -2.65 5.06
N ILE A 424 5.35 -3.76 4.44
CA ILE A 424 4.47 -4.86 4.00
C ILE A 424 3.63 -5.36 5.18
N SER A 425 4.27 -5.61 6.33
CA SER A 425 3.62 -6.13 7.53
C SER A 425 2.56 -5.15 8.10
N TRP A 426 2.78 -3.84 7.96
CA TRP A 426 1.84 -2.79 8.34
C TRP A 426 0.67 -2.58 7.37
N THR A 427 0.75 -3.07 6.11
CA THR A 427 -0.28 -2.77 5.09
C THR A 427 -1.72 -3.17 5.42
N PRO A 428 -2.05 -4.26 6.16
CA PRO A 428 -3.44 -4.57 6.50
C PRO A 428 -4.04 -3.56 7.49
N PHE A 429 -3.21 -3.06 8.41
CA PHE A 429 -3.55 -2.03 9.39
C PHE A 429 -3.72 -0.67 8.73
N VAL A 430 -2.64 -0.17 8.11
CA VAL A 430 -2.62 1.17 7.50
C VAL A 430 -3.58 1.24 6.32
N GLY A 431 -3.66 0.19 5.49
CA GLY A 431 -4.62 0.09 4.39
C GLY A 431 -6.07 0.14 4.83
N MET A 432 -6.45 -0.56 5.92
CA MET A 432 -7.81 -0.49 6.47
C MET A 432 -8.12 0.92 7.02
N PHE A 433 -7.17 1.56 7.70
CA PHE A 433 -7.34 2.93 8.21
C PHE A 433 -7.53 3.95 7.08
N ILE A 434 -6.60 3.98 6.11
CA ILE A 434 -6.63 4.90 4.97
C ILE A 434 -7.89 4.69 4.13
N ALA A 435 -8.33 3.44 3.95
CA ALA A 435 -9.57 3.13 3.26
C ALA A 435 -10.78 3.82 3.91
N ARG A 436 -10.92 3.72 5.25
CA ARG A 436 -12.04 4.31 6.00
C ARG A 436 -12.11 5.83 5.84
N ILE A 437 -11.00 6.54 6.03
CA ILE A 437 -10.98 8.01 5.95
C ILE A 437 -11.16 8.56 4.51
N SER A 438 -11.03 7.71 3.49
CA SER A 438 -11.00 8.12 2.08
C SER A 438 -12.28 7.80 1.29
N ARG A 439 -13.35 7.38 1.96
CA ARG A 439 -14.66 7.14 1.33
C ARG A 439 -15.17 8.36 0.56
N GLY A 440 -15.66 8.13 -0.66
CA GLY A 440 -16.14 9.17 -1.58
C GLY A 440 -15.04 9.95 -2.32
N ARG A 441 -13.76 9.61 -2.15
CA ARG A 441 -12.64 10.13 -2.98
C ARG A 441 -12.51 9.32 -4.28
N THR A 442 -11.98 9.91 -5.34
CA THR A 442 -11.56 9.11 -6.52
C THR A 442 -10.24 8.40 -6.28
N ILE A 443 -9.95 7.32 -7.02
CA ILE A 443 -8.66 6.61 -6.95
C ILE A 443 -7.47 7.55 -7.19
N ARG A 444 -7.57 8.53 -8.12
CA ARG A 444 -6.52 9.52 -8.32
C ARG A 444 -6.34 10.41 -7.09
N GLN A 445 -7.43 10.97 -6.55
CA GLN A 445 -7.35 11.79 -5.33
C GLN A 445 -6.73 11.00 -4.18
N PHE A 446 -7.17 9.75 -3.98
CA PHE A 446 -6.65 8.82 -2.99
C PHE A 446 -5.13 8.66 -3.11
N VAL A 447 -4.62 8.22 -4.27
CA VAL A 447 -3.19 7.98 -4.47
C VAL A 447 -2.37 9.26 -4.31
N THR A 448 -2.82 10.38 -4.87
CA THR A 448 -2.13 11.66 -4.73
C THR A 448 -2.01 12.09 -3.26
N GLY A 449 -3.06 11.93 -2.45
CA GLY A 449 -2.99 12.24 -1.02
C GLY A 449 -2.11 11.26 -0.24
N VAL A 450 -2.32 9.95 -0.43
CA VAL A 450 -1.59 8.90 0.30
C VAL A 450 -0.08 8.96 0.06
N LEU A 451 0.36 9.21 -1.17
CA LEU A 451 1.79 9.30 -1.47
C LEU A 451 2.36 10.67 -1.09
N LEU A 452 1.74 11.79 -1.50
CA LEU A 452 2.39 13.10 -1.33
C LEU A 452 2.33 13.64 0.11
N VAL A 453 1.19 13.52 0.80
CA VAL A 453 1.04 14.16 2.13
C VAL A 453 2.07 13.62 3.12
N PRO A 454 2.20 12.31 3.34
CA PRO A 454 3.14 11.79 4.33
C PRO A 454 4.59 11.87 3.84
N SER A 455 4.83 11.77 2.53
CA SER A 455 6.19 11.94 1.98
C SER A 455 6.75 13.34 2.24
N ILE A 456 5.92 14.38 2.18
CA ILE A 456 6.31 15.75 2.56
C ILE A 456 6.66 15.81 4.06
N VAL A 457 5.92 15.10 4.92
CA VAL A 457 6.26 15.00 6.36
C VAL A 457 7.61 14.33 6.56
N SER A 458 7.85 13.18 5.92
CA SER A 458 9.13 12.47 5.97
C SER A 458 10.29 13.37 5.51
N VAL A 459 10.18 14.02 4.34
CA VAL A 459 11.22 14.91 3.80
C VAL A 459 11.55 16.06 4.76
N ILE A 460 10.53 16.71 5.34
CA ILE A 460 10.74 17.78 6.33
C ILE A 460 11.37 17.23 7.62
N TRP A 461 10.92 16.07 8.09
CA TRP A 461 11.41 15.45 9.33
C TRP A 461 12.88 15.03 9.20
N PHE A 462 13.23 14.22 8.20
CA PHE A 462 14.63 13.84 7.93
C PHE A 462 15.50 15.07 7.61
N GLY A 463 14.95 16.09 6.94
CA GLY A 463 15.64 17.36 6.70
C GLY A 463 15.99 18.11 8.00
N ILE A 464 15.09 18.16 8.98
CA ILE A 464 15.33 18.79 10.30
C ILE A 464 16.29 17.94 11.14
N PHE A 465 15.95 16.68 11.39
CA PHE A 465 16.63 15.83 12.37
C PHE A 465 17.97 15.30 11.83
N GLY A 466 17.99 14.80 10.59
CA GLY A 466 19.23 14.41 9.90
C GLY A 466 20.12 15.61 9.58
N GLY A 467 19.54 16.72 9.14
CA GLY A 467 20.28 17.96 8.87
C GLY A 467 20.98 18.55 10.10
N ALA A 468 20.31 18.52 11.26
CA ALA A 468 20.95 18.89 12.53
C ALA A 468 22.06 17.90 12.93
N ALA A 469 21.85 16.59 12.75
CA ALA A 469 22.83 15.56 13.06
C ALA A 469 24.12 15.64 12.21
N PHE A 470 23.98 15.89 10.90
CA PHE A 470 25.14 16.12 10.02
C PHE A 470 25.98 17.30 10.48
N HIS A 471 25.34 18.40 10.87
CA HIS A 471 26.04 19.60 11.31
C HIS A 471 26.80 19.38 12.61
N VAL A 472 26.15 18.79 13.63
CA VAL A 472 26.82 18.44 14.89
C VAL A 472 28.02 17.50 14.65
N GLN A 473 27.87 16.49 13.79
CA GLN A 473 28.99 15.60 13.48
C GLN A 473 30.09 16.32 12.69
N GLN A 474 29.76 17.18 11.73
CA GLN A 474 30.74 17.97 10.99
C GLN A 474 31.49 18.99 11.86
N GLU A 475 30.86 19.55 12.90
CA GLU A 475 31.55 20.41 13.87
C GLU A 475 32.46 19.61 14.79
N ALA A 476 32.03 18.42 15.23
CA ALA A 476 32.85 17.50 16.00
C ALA A 476 34.08 16.98 15.20
N ASP A 477 33.87 16.55 13.95
CA ASP A 477 34.93 16.11 13.03
C ASP A 477 35.98 17.22 12.80
N LYS A 478 35.54 18.49 12.69
CA LYS A 478 36.45 19.67 12.60
C LYS A 478 37.18 19.96 13.92
N ALA A 479 36.53 19.72 15.07
CA ALA A 479 37.10 19.92 16.39
C ALA A 479 37.98 18.77 16.88
N GLY A 480 38.02 17.64 16.16
CA GLY A 480 38.70 16.42 16.59
C GLY A 480 38.02 15.70 17.76
N THR A 481 36.70 15.90 17.94
CA THR A 481 35.90 15.25 18.99
C THR A 481 34.97 14.18 18.40
N PRO A 482 34.44 13.23 19.21
CA PRO A 482 33.61 12.14 18.68
C PRO A 482 32.29 12.61 18.05
N GLY A 483 31.65 13.63 18.63
CA GLY A 483 30.34 14.11 18.21
C GLY A 483 29.22 13.16 18.61
N LEU A 484 28.42 12.76 17.62
CA LEU A 484 27.32 11.78 17.76
C LEU A 484 27.78 10.34 17.43
N VAL A 485 29.02 10.17 16.99
CA VAL A 485 29.55 8.91 16.45
C VAL A 485 30.62 8.37 17.40
N THR A 486 30.44 7.14 17.84
CA THR A 486 31.40 6.43 18.69
C THR A 486 32.32 5.54 17.84
N MET A 487 33.44 5.11 18.42
CA MET A 487 34.34 4.14 17.78
C MET A 487 34.25 2.82 18.56
N VAL A 488 33.67 1.79 17.93
CA VAL A 488 33.48 0.46 18.51
C VAL A 488 34.33 -0.52 17.72
N ASN A 489 35.26 -1.22 18.39
CA ASN A 489 36.21 -2.15 17.77
C ASN A 489 37.01 -1.56 16.58
N GLY A 490 37.25 -0.25 16.59
CA GLY A 490 37.93 0.48 15.52
C GLY A 490 37.04 0.93 14.36
N ALA A 491 35.75 0.57 14.35
CA ALA A 491 34.77 1.02 13.35
C ALA A 491 33.90 2.18 13.89
N PRO A 492 33.49 3.15 13.05
CA PRO A 492 32.44 4.12 13.39
C PRO A 492 31.11 3.43 13.70
N SER A 493 30.46 3.84 14.79
CA SER A 493 29.16 3.31 15.24
C SER A 493 28.27 4.42 15.81
N ILE A 494 26.96 4.16 15.86
CA ILE A 494 25.93 5.07 16.38
C ILE A 494 25.04 4.28 17.34
N ASN A 495 24.69 4.89 18.47
CA ASN A 495 23.64 4.39 19.34
C ASN A 495 22.27 4.68 18.67
N PHE A 496 21.66 3.68 18.02
CA PHE A 496 20.42 3.86 17.25
C PHE A 496 19.23 4.31 18.11
N ASP A 497 19.04 3.72 19.28
CA ASP A 497 17.97 4.10 20.23
C ASP A 497 18.27 5.41 20.97
N GLY A 498 19.56 5.74 21.16
CA GLY A 498 20.04 6.96 21.81
C GLY A 498 20.11 8.20 20.92
N ALA A 499 20.26 8.03 19.59
CA ALA A 499 20.67 9.07 18.64
C ALA A 499 19.86 10.39 18.74
N LEU A 500 18.54 10.31 18.94
CA LEU A 500 17.69 11.50 19.12
C LEU A 500 18.06 12.30 20.38
N PHE A 501 18.32 11.60 21.49
CA PHE A 501 18.68 12.24 22.75
C PHE A 501 20.11 12.76 22.73
N ASP A 502 21.02 12.07 22.04
CA ASP A 502 22.40 12.52 21.86
C ASP A 502 22.49 13.74 20.94
N LEU A 503 21.66 13.81 19.87
CA LEU A 503 21.47 15.06 19.12
C LEU A 503 20.99 16.17 20.05
N VAL A 504 19.91 15.96 20.81
CA VAL A 504 19.32 16.96 21.71
C VAL A 504 20.31 17.47 22.76
N LYS A 505 21.22 16.63 23.29
CA LYS A 505 22.31 17.03 24.19
C LYS A 505 23.32 17.97 23.52
N ASN A 506 23.57 17.79 22.22
CA ASN A 506 24.57 18.55 21.47
C ASN A 506 24.05 19.85 20.83
N LEU A 507 22.74 20.12 20.82
CA LEU A 507 22.14 21.35 20.28
C LEU A 507 22.40 22.63 21.12
N GLY A 508 23.41 22.64 21.99
CA GLY A 508 23.81 23.81 22.80
C GLY A 508 22.74 24.38 23.76
N MET A 509 21.62 23.68 23.94
CA MET A 509 20.48 24.17 24.73
C MET A 509 20.78 24.20 26.24
N PRO A 510 20.17 25.11 27.02
CA PRO A 510 20.26 25.10 28.47
C PRO A 510 19.81 23.76 29.04
N GLY A 511 20.57 23.17 29.98
CA GLY A 511 20.35 21.80 30.44
C GLY A 511 18.94 21.47 30.95
N TRP A 512 18.22 22.45 31.52
CA TRP A 512 16.81 22.27 31.92
C TRP A 512 15.88 22.05 30.71
N LEU A 513 16.15 22.74 29.60
CA LEU A 513 15.42 22.60 28.34
C LEU A 513 15.80 21.29 27.65
N THR A 514 17.10 20.94 27.64
CA THR A 514 17.59 19.65 27.14
C THR A 514 16.89 18.47 27.82
N GLY A 515 16.85 18.45 29.16
CA GLY A 515 16.12 17.43 29.92
C GLY A 515 14.61 17.44 29.65
N ALA A 516 13.99 18.62 29.53
CA ALA A 516 12.57 18.73 29.17
C ALA A 516 12.27 18.19 27.76
N VAL A 517 13.19 18.37 26.79
CA VAL A 517 13.07 17.86 25.42
C VAL A 517 13.27 16.35 25.36
N ILE A 518 14.19 15.78 26.16
CA ILE A 518 14.35 14.33 26.33
C ILE A 518 13.05 13.71 26.89
N VAL A 519 12.47 14.31 27.93
CA VAL A 519 11.19 13.86 28.51
C VAL A 519 10.02 14.02 27.53
N LEU A 520 9.96 15.13 26.78
CA LEU A 520 8.98 15.35 25.71
C LEU A 520 9.03 14.23 24.67
N ALA A 521 10.23 13.86 24.20
CA ALA A 521 10.41 12.79 23.23
C ALA A 521 10.01 11.40 23.81
N MET A 522 10.35 11.09 25.06
CA MET A 522 9.89 9.86 25.72
C MET A 522 8.35 9.79 25.84
N VAL A 523 7.71 10.87 26.26
CA VAL A 523 6.24 10.96 26.37
C VAL A 523 5.57 10.78 24.99
N LEU A 524 6.15 11.41 23.96
CA LEU A 524 5.67 11.33 22.59
C LEU A 524 5.75 9.89 22.02
N VAL A 525 6.87 9.19 22.27
CA VAL A 525 7.04 7.76 21.91
C VAL A 525 6.07 6.88 22.70
N ALA A 526 5.86 7.13 23.99
CA ALA A 526 4.91 6.39 24.82
C ALA A 526 3.45 6.57 24.35
N ILE A 527 3.06 7.77 23.92
CA ILE A 527 1.73 8.02 23.33
C ILE A 527 1.59 7.31 21.97
N PHE A 528 2.63 7.29 21.12
CA PHE A 528 2.57 6.49 19.89
C PHE A 528 2.50 4.99 20.16
N PHE A 529 3.19 4.48 21.19
CA PHE A 529 3.08 3.08 21.60
C PHE A 529 1.62 2.74 21.96
N VAL A 530 1.00 3.52 22.86
CA VAL A 530 -0.36 3.26 23.33
C VAL A 530 -1.40 3.43 22.22
N THR A 531 -1.30 4.47 21.39
CA THR A 531 -2.27 4.72 20.31
C THR A 531 -2.10 3.77 19.12
N GLY A 532 -0.86 3.41 18.76
CA GLY A 532 -0.57 2.41 17.73
C GLY A 532 -1.01 1.00 18.12
N ALA A 533 -0.74 0.59 19.38
CA ALA A 533 -1.17 -0.71 19.90
C ALA A 533 -2.70 -0.84 19.90
N ASP A 534 -3.44 0.18 20.34
CA ASP A 534 -4.92 0.18 20.31
C ASP A 534 -5.45 0.07 18.87
N ALA A 535 -4.97 0.92 17.96
CA ALA A 535 -5.44 0.96 16.58
C ALA A 535 -5.17 -0.35 15.81
N ALA A 536 -3.99 -0.95 16.00
CA ALA A 536 -3.65 -2.27 15.44
C ALA A 536 -4.51 -3.39 16.05
N SER A 537 -4.76 -3.35 17.36
CA SER A 537 -5.61 -4.33 18.07
C SER A 537 -7.07 -4.28 17.59
N ILE A 538 -7.57 -3.08 17.27
CA ILE A 538 -8.89 -2.90 16.66
C ILE A 538 -8.93 -3.49 15.25
N VAL A 539 -7.87 -3.35 14.43
CA VAL A 539 -7.82 -3.99 13.10
C VAL A 539 -7.73 -5.51 13.19
N MET A 540 -6.86 -6.06 14.04
CA MET A 540 -6.79 -7.52 14.26
C MET A 540 -8.12 -8.07 14.82
N GLY A 541 -8.78 -7.33 15.70
CA GLY A 541 -10.13 -7.61 16.18
C GLY A 541 -11.18 -7.59 15.07
N SER A 542 -11.11 -6.63 14.15
CA SER A 542 -11.99 -6.53 12.97
C SER A 542 -11.79 -7.71 12.01
N LEU A 543 -10.54 -8.00 11.61
CA LEU A 543 -10.20 -9.09 10.69
C LEU A 543 -10.62 -10.46 11.25
N SER A 544 -10.39 -10.71 12.55
CA SER A 544 -10.87 -11.92 13.23
C SER A 544 -12.39 -11.95 13.47
N SER A 545 -13.10 -10.81 13.29
CA SER A 545 -14.56 -10.67 13.48
C SER A 545 -15.33 -10.41 12.19
N ASN A 546 -14.95 -11.06 11.08
CA ASN A 546 -15.59 -10.92 9.76
C ASN A 546 -15.57 -9.48 9.17
N GLY A 547 -14.65 -8.62 9.62
CA GLY A 547 -14.58 -7.21 9.21
C GLY A 547 -15.47 -6.28 10.01
N ALA A 548 -15.77 -6.64 11.27
CA ALA A 548 -16.61 -5.81 12.16
C ALA A 548 -15.90 -4.49 12.53
N GLU A 549 -16.54 -3.35 12.21
CA GLU A 549 -16.02 -2.01 12.49
C GLU A 549 -15.75 -1.76 13.98
N HIS A 550 -16.57 -2.37 14.84
CA HIS A 550 -16.44 -2.35 16.30
C HIS A 550 -16.35 -3.78 16.84
N PRO A 551 -15.15 -4.38 16.89
CA PRO A 551 -14.96 -5.70 17.47
C PRO A 551 -15.22 -5.70 18.98
N ARG A 552 -15.50 -6.88 19.55
CA ARG A 552 -15.75 -7.02 21.01
C ARG A 552 -14.49 -6.69 21.79
N ARG A 553 -14.60 -5.87 22.86
CA ARG A 553 -13.44 -5.42 23.68
C ARG A 553 -12.48 -6.55 24.07
N GLY A 554 -12.99 -7.71 24.52
CA GLY A 554 -12.16 -8.87 24.88
C GLY A 554 -11.28 -9.42 23.74
N VAL A 555 -11.69 -9.24 22.48
CA VAL A 555 -10.90 -9.63 21.29
C VAL A 555 -9.78 -8.62 21.02
N VAL A 556 -10.07 -7.33 21.20
CA VAL A 556 -9.07 -6.23 21.11
C VAL A 556 -8.02 -6.39 22.21
N ILE A 557 -8.45 -6.61 23.45
CA ILE A 557 -7.58 -6.85 24.62
C ILE A 557 -6.69 -8.07 24.38
N PHE A 558 -7.24 -9.18 23.87
CA PHE A 558 -6.45 -10.36 23.51
C PHE A 558 -5.36 -10.02 22.49
N TRP A 559 -5.71 -9.40 21.35
CA TRP A 559 -4.73 -9.10 20.30
C TRP A 559 -3.63 -8.15 20.74
N GLY A 560 -3.95 -7.07 21.45
CA GLY A 560 -2.91 -6.12 21.89
C GLY A 560 -2.05 -6.64 23.04
N SER A 561 -2.63 -7.40 23.98
CA SER A 561 -1.82 -8.10 25.01
C SER A 561 -0.84 -9.06 24.36
N LEU A 562 -1.28 -9.78 23.31
CA LEU A 562 -0.45 -10.69 22.54
C LEU A 562 0.58 -9.94 21.69
N THR A 563 0.26 -8.74 21.18
CA THR A 563 1.21 -7.87 20.46
C THR A 563 2.33 -7.40 21.38
N GLY A 564 2.01 -6.98 22.61
CA GLY A 564 3.02 -6.64 23.62
C GLY A 564 3.89 -7.85 24.01
N ALA A 565 3.29 -9.03 24.16
CA ALA A 565 4.04 -10.26 24.44
C ALA A 565 4.95 -10.67 23.27
N VAL A 566 4.51 -10.53 22.01
CA VAL A 566 5.33 -10.75 20.81
C VAL A 566 6.47 -9.73 20.73
N ALA A 567 6.22 -8.44 21.04
CA ALA A 567 7.27 -7.42 21.06
C ALA A 567 8.36 -7.73 22.11
N ALA A 568 7.96 -8.11 23.33
CA ALA A 568 8.88 -8.56 24.37
C ALA A 568 9.71 -9.79 23.93
N VAL A 569 9.07 -10.76 23.26
CA VAL A 569 9.75 -11.94 22.72
C VAL A 569 10.71 -11.59 21.57
N MET A 570 10.36 -10.66 20.67
CA MET A 570 11.24 -10.25 19.57
C MET A 570 12.51 -9.55 20.08
N LEU A 571 12.41 -8.75 21.16
CA LEU A 571 13.58 -8.19 21.84
C LEU A 571 14.44 -9.30 22.48
N LEU A 572 13.82 -10.23 23.22
CA LEU A 572 14.50 -11.39 23.83
C LEU A 572 15.11 -12.38 22.83
N ALA A 573 14.61 -12.43 21.60
CA ALA A 573 15.18 -13.22 20.50
C ALA A 573 16.39 -12.53 19.84
N GLY A 574 16.62 -11.25 20.14
CA GLY A 574 17.82 -10.53 19.75
C GLY A 574 19.02 -11.04 20.53
N GLY A 575 19.00 -10.73 21.83
CA GLY A 575 19.99 -11.06 22.86
C GLY A 575 19.70 -10.29 24.16
N ASP A 576 20.60 -10.35 25.14
CA ASP A 576 20.44 -9.60 26.40
C ASP A 576 20.92 -8.13 26.31
N GLU A 577 21.68 -7.77 25.26
CA GLU A 577 22.05 -6.38 24.93
C GLU A 577 20.99 -5.67 24.05
N PRO A 578 20.80 -4.33 24.19
CA PRO A 578 19.89 -3.54 23.34
C PRO A 578 20.26 -3.54 21.85
N SER A 579 21.57 -3.54 21.56
CA SER A 579 22.17 -3.69 20.24
C SER A 579 21.67 -4.96 19.53
N GLU A 580 21.71 -6.09 20.23
CA GLU A 580 21.24 -7.38 19.74
C GLU A 580 19.71 -7.43 19.66
N ALA A 581 19.00 -6.82 20.62
CA ALA A 581 17.53 -6.75 20.67
C ALA A 581 16.93 -6.17 19.38
N LEU A 582 17.53 -5.11 18.82
CA LEU A 582 17.16 -4.57 17.51
C LEU A 582 17.30 -5.60 16.38
N SER A 583 18.41 -6.34 16.34
CA SER A 583 18.64 -7.35 15.29
C SER A 583 17.66 -8.53 15.36
N GLY A 584 17.16 -8.88 16.56
CA GLY A 584 16.11 -9.89 16.74
C GLY A 584 14.76 -9.44 16.20
N LEU A 585 14.43 -8.17 16.47
CA LEU A 585 13.25 -7.46 15.96
C LEU A 585 13.21 -7.47 14.42
N GLN A 586 14.33 -7.13 13.77
CA GLN A 586 14.48 -7.14 12.32
C GLN A 586 14.35 -8.56 11.73
N ARG A 587 15.10 -9.53 12.28
CA ARG A 587 15.08 -10.96 11.88
C ARG A 587 13.65 -11.51 11.79
N VAL A 588 12.87 -11.38 12.86
CA VAL A 588 11.51 -11.92 12.92
C VAL A 588 10.56 -11.17 11.97
N THR A 589 10.71 -9.86 11.82
CA THR A 589 9.87 -9.04 10.93
C THR A 589 10.03 -9.43 9.46
N ILE A 590 11.26 -9.64 8.99
CA ILE A 590 11.56 -10.02 7.60
C ILE A 590 10.93 -11.38 7.26
N VAL A 591 11.12 -12.37 8.13
CA VAL A 591 10.55 -13.72 7.94
C VAL A 591 9.01 -13.70 7.98
N ALA A 592 8.41 -12.90 8.86
CA ALA A 592 6.95 -12.78 8.96
C ALA A 592 6.30 -12.06 7.77
N ALA A 593 7.01 -11.16 7.09
CA ALA A 593 6.47 -10.36 5.99
C ALA A 593 6.46 -11.10 4.63
N LEU A 594 7.41 -12.01 4.40
CA LEU A 594 7.53 -12.75 3.12
C LEU A 594 6.21 -13.39 2.62
N PRO A 595 5.44 -14.16 3.41
CA PRO A 595 4.18 -14.72 2.90
C PRO A 595 3.15 -13.64 2.53
N PHE A 596 3.23 -12.44 3.11
CA PHE A 596 2.28 -11.36 2.82
C PHE A 596 2.64 -10.55 1.56
N ILE A 597 3.92 -10.47 1.15
CA ILE A 597 4.28 -9.79 -0.11
C ILE A 597 3.66 -10.50 -1.33
N VAL A 598 3.57 -11.84 -1.27
CA VAL A 598 2.91 -12.66 -2.30
C VAL A 598 1.39 -12.42 -2.31
N VAL A 599 0.78 -12.26 -1.14
CA VAL A 599 -0.64 -11.85 -1.03
C VAL A 599 -0.84 -10.46 -1.65
N MET A 600 0.05 -9.50 -1.43
CA MET A 600 -0.03 -8.17 -2.07
C MET A 600 0.16 -8.21 -3.59
N LEU A 601 1.07 -9.04 -4.12
CA LEU A 601 1.21 -9.24 -5.57
C LEU A 601 -0.09 -9.78 -6.18
N LEU A 602 -0.68 -10.81 -5.58
CA LEU A 602 -1.97 -11.37 -6.02
C LEU A 602 -3.12 -10.35 -5.87
N LEU A 603 -3.04 -9.45 -4.88
CA LEU A 603 -4.01 -8.37 -4.66
C LEU A 603 -4.02 -7.36 -5.81
N CYS A 604 -2.86 -7.04 -6.40
CA CYS A 604 -2.77 -6.19 -7.59
C CYS A 604 -3.55 -6.77 -8.77
N PHE A 605 -3.42 -8.08 -9.04
CA PHE A 605 -4.19 -8.75 -10.10
C PHE A 605 -5.69 -8.80 -9.80
N ALA A 606 -6.08 -9.12 -8.56
CA ALA A 606 -7.47 -9.14 -8.14
C ALA A 606 -8.13 -7.75 -8.28
N LEU A 607 -7.44 -6.69 -7.85
CA LEU A 607 -7.89 -5.30 -7.96
C LEU A 607 -8.02 -4.84 -9.42
N VAL A 608 -7.09 -5.19 -10.30
CA VAL A 608 -7.22 -4.86 -11.73
C VAL A 608 -8.40 -5.58 -12.38
N LYS A 609 -8.65 -6.84 -12.02
CA LYS A 609 -9.82 -7.59 -12.51
C LYS A 609 -11.14 -6.99 -12.02
N ASP A 610 -11.16 -6.50 -10.78
CA ASP A 610 -12.28 -5.78 -10.17
C ASP A 610 -12.53 -4.41 -10.84
N LEU A 611 -11.49 -3.61 -11.05
CA LEU A 611 -11.60 -2.26 -11.65
C LEU A 611 -11.93 -2.28 -13.14
N ARG A 612 -11.56 -3.35 -13.87
CA ARG A 612 -11.95 -3.58 -15.28
C ARG A 612 -13.44 -3.84 -15.47
N ARG A 613 -14.15 -4.19 -14.39
CA ARG A 613 -15.59 -4.51 -14.30
C ARG A 613 -16.40 -3.44 -13.55
N ASP A 614 -15.80 -2.31 -13.19
CA ASP A 614 -16.54 -1.22 -12.52
C ASP A 614 -17.66 -0.70 -13.43
N PRO A 615 -18.89 -0.46 -12.93
CA PRO A 615 -19.99 0.07 -13.75
C PRO A 615 -19.69 1.37 -14.51
N LEU A 616 -18.84 2.27 -14.01
CA LEU A 616 -18.38 3.45 -14.77
C LEU A 616 -17.39 3.07 -15.87
N SER A 617 -16.53 2.08 -15.63
CA SER A 617 -15.60 1.59 -16.65
C SER A 617 -16.35 0.89 -17.80
N LEU A 618 -17.36 0.08 -17.47
CA LEU A 618 -18.21 -0.62 -18.42
C LEU A 618 -19.13 0.35 -19.18
N ARG A 619 -19.82 1.27 -18.48
CA ARG A 619 -20.60 2.36 -19.13
C ARG A 619 -19.75 3.19 -20.09
N ARG A 620 -18.48 3.45 -19.77
CA ARG A 620 -17.59 4.21 -20.66
C ARG A 620 -17.24 3.44 -21.92
N ARG A 621 -16.96 2.13 -21.84
CA ARG A 621 -16.81 1.28 -23.04
C ARG A 621 -18.08 1.24 -23.87
N LEU A 622 -19.22 1.04 -23.20
CA LEU A 622 -20.54 0.99 -23.83
C LEU A 622 -20.85 2.27 -24.61
N ALA A 623 -20.58 3.44 -24.02
CA ALA A 623 -20.74 4.72 -24.70
C ALA A 623 -19.83 4.85 -25.93
N THR A 624 -18.55 4.43 -25.83
CA THR A 624 -17.63 4.42 -26.98
C THR A 624 -18.11 3.46 -28.07
N SER A 625 -18.47 2.21 -27.76
CA SER A 625 -18.90 1.24 -28.78
C SER A 625 -20.26 1.58 -29.40
N VAL A 626 -21.15 2.28 -28.70
CA VAL A 626 -22.40 2.82 -29.27
C VAL A 626 -22.10 3.98 -30.23
N VAL A 627 -21.21 4.91 -29.88
CA VAL A 627 -20.82 6.02 -30.77
C VAL A 627 -20.07 5.51 -32.00
N GLU A 628 -19.14 4.56 -31.84
CA GLU A 628 -18.37 3.98 -32.93
C GLU A 628 -19.26 3.21 -33.92
N ARG A 629 -20.20 2.40 -33.43
CA ARG A 629 -21.21 1.75 -34.29
C ARG A 629 -22.12 2.76 -34.97
N ALA A 630 -22.60 3.80 -34.28
CA ALA A 630 -23.42 4.84 -34.90
C ALA A 630 -22.70 5.56 -36.05
N ILE A 631 -21.41 5.86 -35.89
CA ILE A 631 -20.57 6.45 -36.94
C ILE A 631 -20.38 5.45 -38.09
N ARG A 632 -19.98 4.20 -37.80
CA ARG A 632 -19.77 3.15 -38.81
C ARG A 632 -21.02 2.92 -39.66
N THR A 633 -22.16 2.65 -39.02
CA THR A 633 -23.44 2.40 -39.70
C THR A 633 -23.91 3.61 -40.50
N GLY A 634 -23.70 4.85 -40.02
CA GLY A 634 -24.00 6.06 -40.79
C GLY A 634 -23.14 6.20 -42.05
N VAL A 635 -21.84 5.91 -41.96
CA VAL A 635 -20.92 5.92 -43.12
C VAL A 635 -21.29 4.83 -44.13
N GLU A 636 -21.60 3.62 -43.67
CA GLU A 636 -21.98 2.47 -44.50
C GLU A 636 -23.33 2.70 -45.21
N GLN A 637 -24.37 3.10 -44.48
CA GLN A 637 -25.73 3.29 -45.03
C GLN A 637 -25.84 4.48 -45.99
N HIS A 638 -24.96 5.47 -45.87
CA HIS A 638 -25.05 6.72 -46.62
C HIS A 638 -23.80 7.08 -47.45
N ARG A 639 -22.85 6.15 -47.60
CA ARG A 639 -21.66 6.29 -48.48
C ARG A 639 -20.78 7.53 -48.19
N GLY A 640 -20.64 7.90 -46.91
CA GLY A 640 -19.63 8.88 -46.48
C GLY A 640 -19.96 10.36 -46.68
N VAL A 641 -21.24 10.77 -46.68
CA VAL A 641 -21.61 12.19 -46.49
C VAL A 641 -21.14 12.69 -45.11
N GLN A 642 -21.11 14.01 -44.88
CA GLN A 642 -20.89 14.57 -43.55
C GLN A 642 -22.11 14.34 -42.64
N PHE A 643 -21.87 13.88 -41.40
CA PHE A 643 -22.89 13.66 -40.38
C PHE A 643 -22.51 14.33 -39.06
N ASP A 644 -23.44 15.11 -38.50
CA ASP A 644 -23.33 15.64 -37.13
C ASP A 644 -24.00 14.69 -36.13
N LEU A 645 -23.29 14.36 -35.05
CA LEU A 645 -23.74 13.36 -34.07
C LEU A 645 -24.63 14.00 -32.99
N VAL A 646 -25.92 14.15 -33.31
CA VAL A 646 -26.91 14.81 -32.44
C VAL A 646 -27.43 13.87 -31.34
N THR A 647 -27.00 14.10 -30.09
CA THR A 647 -27.53 13.38 -28.93
C THR A 647 -28.81 14.05 -28.40
N ARG A 648 -29.96 13.37 -28.53
CA ARG A 648 -31.21 13.77 -27.86
C ARG A 648 -31.40 12.97 -26.57
N HIS A 649 -31.79 13.63 -25.48
CA HIS A 649 -32.16 12.92 -24.25
C HIS A 649 -33.59 12.39 -24.41
N ASP A 650 -33.72 11.09 -24.70
CA ASP A 650 -35.02 10.48 -24.94
C ASP A 650 -35.72 10.13 -23.61
N CYS A 651 -36.56 11.05 -23.14
CA CYS A 651 -37.36 10.89 -21.95
C CYS A 651 -38.56 9.95 -22.23
N ALA A 652 -38.29 8.66 -22.32
CA ALA A 652 -39.34 7.65 -22.45
C ALA A 652 -40.40 7.82 -21.34
N GLU A 653 -41.68 7.85 -21.70
CA GLU A 653 -42.83 8.07 -20.80
C GLU A 653 -42.96 7.04 -19.66
N LYS A 654 -42.13 5.98 -19.68
CA LYS A 654 -42.09 4.90 -18.71
C LYS A 654 -40.69 4.71 -18.12
N CYS A 655 -40.05 5.79 -17.71
CA CYS A 655 -38.91 5.73 -16.78
C CYS A 655 -39.44 5.53 -15.35
N PRO A 656 -39.19 4.39 -14.67
CA PRO A 656 -39.73 4.12 -13.33
C PRO A 656 -38.82 4.64 -12.18
N ASP A 657 -37.62 5.12 -12.49
CA ASP A 657 -36.70 5.69 -11.50
C ASP A 657 -37.13 7.14 -11.16
N SER A 658 -37.29 7.42 -9.87
CA SER A 658 -37.72 8.73 -9.33
C SER A 658 -36.73 9.87 -9.53
N ASP A 659 -35.51 9.55 -9.96
CA ASP A 659 -34.33 10.42 -9.80
C ASP A 659 -33.95 11.16 -11.10
N CYS A 660 -34.80 11.13 -12.14
CA CYS A 660 -34.59 11.86 -13.40
C CYS A 660 -34.78 13.39 -13.23
N PRO A 661 -33.71 14.20 -13.24
CA PRO A 661 -33.78 15.63 -12.93
C PRO A 661 -33.90 16.45 -14.22
N GLY A 662 -35.09 16.42 -14.84
CA GLY A 662 -35.35 17.13 -16.10
C GLY A 662 -36.82 17.41 -16.45
N GLY A 663 -37.76 17.09 -15.55
CA GLY A 663 -39.20 17.20 -15.77
C GLY A 663 -39.77 18.63 -15.68
N THR A 664 -39.23 19.59 -16.44
CA THR A 664 -39.81 20.94 -16.60
C THR A 664 -40.12 21.21 -18.06
N ALA A 665 -41.39 21.50 -18.37
CA ALA A 665 -41.85 21.75 -19.73
C ALA A 665 -41.35 23.09 -20.32
N THR A 666 -41.56 23.24 -21.63
CA THR A 666 -41.13 24.35 -22.52
C THR A 666 -39.65 24.35 -22.92
N GLY A 667 -39.41 24.56 -24.22
CA GLY A 667 -38.11 24.36 -24.86
C GLY A 667 -38.27 24.11 -26.37
N SER A 668 -38.80 25.10 -27.09
CA SER A 668 -39.06 25.00 -28.54
C SER A 668 -37.78 24.95 -29.37
N ILE A 669 -37.76 24.07 -30.37
CA ILE A 669 -36.66 23.93 -31.34
C ILE A 669 -36.57 25.22 -32.19
N PRO A 670 -35.36 25.78 -32.44
CA PRO A 670 -35.18 26.82 -33.45
C PRO A 670 -35.36 26.21 -34.85
N VAL A 671 -36.35 26.68 -35.60
CA VAL A 671 -36.53 26.27 -37.00
C VAL A 671 -35.44 26.92 -37.85
N VAL A 672 -34.59 26.11 -38.48
CA VAL A 672 -33.67 26.57 -39.53
C VAL A 672 -34.52 26.91 -40.76
N GLY A 673 -34.63 28.20 -41.08
CA GLY A 673 -35.41 28.68 -42.21
C GLY A 673 -34.70 28.44 -43.54
N ASN A 674 -35.42 27.93 -44.54
CA ASN A 674 -34.92 27.85 -45.91
C ASN A 674 -34.68 29.25 -46.51
N PRO A 675 -33.67 29.43 -47.38
CA PRO A 675 -33.39 30.71 -48.00
C PRO A 675 -34.46 31.10 -49.03
N THR A 676 -35.05 32.29 -48.87
CA THR A 676 -35.91 32.93 -49.88
C THR A 676 -35.10 33.89 -50.77
N PRO A 677 -35.32 33.91 -52.09
CA PRO A 677 -34.61 34.81 -53.01
C PRO A 677 -35.09 36.27 -52.90
N GLU A 678 -34.34 37.17 -53.55
CA GLU A 678 -34.55 38.62 -53.56
C GLU A 678 -35.91 39.05 -54.15
N SER A 679 -36.47 40.18 -53.68
CA SER A 679 -36.31 41.47 -54.40
C SER A 679 -37.27 42.60 -53.94
N ARG A 680 -36.91 43.83 -54.33
CA ARG A 680 -37.72 45.06 -54.48
C ARG A 680 -38.03 45.97 -53.26
N ASP A 681 -37.43 47.16 -53.36
CA ASP A 681 -38.09 48.48 -53.34
C ASP A 681 -38.82 48.94 -52.06
N LYS A 682 -38.06 49.52 -51.10
CA LYS A 682 -37.94 50.99 -50.98
C LYS A 682 -36.93 51.45 -49.92
#